data_AF-A0A1G4Q591-F1
#
_entry.id   AF-A0A1G4Q591-F1
#
_cell.length_a   1.000
_cell.length_b   1.000
_cell.length_c   1.000
_cell.angle_alpha   90.00
_cell.angle_beta   90.00
_cell.angle_gamma   90.00
#
_symmetry.space_group_name_H-M   'P 1'
#
loop_
_entity.id
_entity.type
_entity.pdbx_description
1 polymer ?
#
loop_
_entity_poly.entity_id
_entity_poly.type
_entity_poly.pdbx_seq_one_letter_code
_entity_poly.pdbx_strand_id
1 'polypeptide(L)'
;MLRSSRTKKFLSVLLTAGLVMSSFSYLAFADDEIIEDVADAEVEQAEVVEEDKDEEIPAVDEDAADEDIIDDDEEVIDEDTDDEDVPVDENVDEDVTEETSEEAVDEEPAEEPETTEAGTVDVPRTSGNNKVLIWIASNQDQWSEPVIEAVKSAFNSISGVTVVTQTGGSITSTSLEGVEVVYMTPTKTYYNSTDGQNLIGSADALKGFVEAGGRLILNGEWGTYDDDYSGPGNKTLKMLGSAMGFDFTISGGADSNEMIFNTDAEPELTDGLTGLFKTKYIGRITSTDPDAVWVVKNTENWICMLEKKIGDGLVVVMSDFNYADYYSTSEAATKALMGNIFSYGSKHFHSFTYSAEGAELTALCTKKNCDLENNKVTITINAPTLTVYNGDGDAEATLTGIDAFDAATGLAVSDADIEYAGTGSTDYGPSNTAPDVPGTYRASINVNNKIAYVDYEIAKADINPTVTIDSWVFGESPNDPAVTGNTGNGKVSYFYKEQGAEDSTYTDSVPTAEGKYTVKASIQETDNYNGNEVTADFEIKAVAYSFDKDSYVWTKGSNEVLVVKASRNASNNTTINHFLGVLVDNTAVNDEDCEILDGSVIVKLKVEYLNKLDLGNHTIKFVFDDAPEIEAKFTVKKADPASPQTGEYAGPAVLAAATLLMTGGAVLALKARKREEV
;
A
#
# COMPACT_ATOMS: atom_id res chain seq x y z
N MET A 1 -48.04 16.90 70.07
CA MET A 1 -47.15 17.03 71.25
C MET A 1 -46.34 15.75 71.39
N LEU A 2 -45.06 15.85 71.80
CA LEU A 2 -44.15 14.74 72.23
C LEU A 2 -43.85 13.67 71.13
N ARG A 3 -42.60 13.36 70.71
CA ARG A 3 -41.34 12.98 71.42
C ARG A 3 -41.53 11.71 72.27
N SER A 4 -40.64 10.70 72.29
CA SER A 4 -39.22 10.53 71.92
C SER A 4 -39.01 9.08 71.40
N SER A 5 -38.21 8.70 70.40
CA SER A 5 -36.79 8.96 70.03
C SER A 5 -35.73 8.10 70.75
N ARG A 6 -34.75 7.62 69.95
CA ARG A 6 -33.41 7.01 70.23
C ARG A 6 -33.34 5.48 70.46
N THR A 7 -32.49 4.64 69.81
CA THR A 7 -31.10 4.71 69.22
C THR A 7 -30.10 3.94 70.11
N LYS A 8 -29.16 3.09 69.65
CA LYS A 8 -28.77 2.48 68.34
C LYS A 8 -27.79 1.29 68.61
N LYS A 9 -27.65 0.35 67.66
CA LYS A 9 -26.40 -0.30 67.14
C LYS A 9 -26.72 -1.65 66.43
N PHE A 10 -26.13 -2.05 65.30
CA PHE A 10 -25.41 -1.34 64.22
C PHE A 10 -25.15 -2.30 63.01
N LEU A 11 -25.42 -1.88 61.74
CA LEU A 11 -25.11 -2.59 60.45
C LEU A 11 -25.76 -4.00 60.28
N SER A 12 -26.04 -4.59 59.10
CA SER A 12 -26.20 -4.17 57.68
C SER A 12 -26.69 -5.41 56.86
N VAL A 13 -27.32 -5.37 55.68
CA VAL A 13 -27.90 -4.29 54.82
C VAL A 13 -29.11 -4.86 54.00
N LEU A 14 -29.46 -4.33 52.81
CA LEU A 14 -30.60 -4.70 51.94
C LEU A 14 -30.15 -5.37 50.61
N LEU A 15 -30.94 -6.16 49.83
CA LEU A 15 -32.35 -6.14 49.35
C LEU A 15 -32.62 -5.15 48.19
N THR A 16 -32.90 -5.51 46.91
CA THR A 16 -34.00 -6.26 46.21
C THR A 16 -35.15 -5.40 45.66
N ALA A 17 -35.51 -5.55 44.36
CA ALA A 17 -36.87 -5.41 43.78
C ALA A 17 -36.89 -5.74 42.25
N GLY A 18 -38.02 -6.10 41.59
CA GLY A 18 -39.27 -6.61 42.17
C GLY A 18 -40.66 -6.23 41.59
N LEU A 19 -40.92 -6.36 40.26
CA LEU A 19 -42.28 -6.49 39.64
C LEU A 19 -43.31 -5.30 39.77
N VAL A 20 -44.33 -5.08 38.91
CA VAL A 20 -44.69 -5.53 37.53
C VAL A 20 -45.86 -4.68 36.94
N MET A 21 -46.04 -4.65 35.60
CA MET A 21 -47.26 -4.27 34.81
C MET A 21 -47.78 -2.80 34.87
N SER A 22 -48.47 -2.23 33.85
CA SER A 22 -48.67 -2.56 32.41
C SER A 22 -49.54 -1.47 31.70
N SER A 23 -49.36 -1.19 30.39
CA SER A 23 -50.46 -1.05 29.38
C SER A 23 -50.03 -0.48 27.99
N PHE A 24 -50.45 -1.17 26.90
CA PHE A 24 -50.98 -0.71 25.59
C PHE A 24 -50.36 0.51 24.83
N SER A 25 -50.15 0.54 23.49
CA SER A 25 -50.67 -0.25 22.35
C SER A 25 -49.82 -0.12 21.03
N TYR A 26 -49.71 -1.21 20.25
CA TYR A 26 -49.85 -1.37 18.76
C TYR A 26 -49.31 -0.30 17.76
N LEU A 27 -48.71 -0.55 16.56
CA LEU A 27 -48.49 -1.67 15.58
C LEU A 27 -47.21 -1.31 14.75
N ALA A 28 -46.60 -2.06 13.81
CA ALA A 28 -46.48 -3.48 13.37
C ALA A 28 -45.28 -3.53 12.37
N PHE A 29 -44.50 -4.60 12.22
CA PHE A 29 -44.65 -5.80 11.33
C PHE A 29 -43.30 -6.58 11.52
N ALA A 30 -43.15 -7.90 11.33
CA ALA A 30 -44.06 -9.03 11.10
C ALA A 30 -43.36 -10.31 11.62
N ASP A 31 -44.11 -11.33 12.03
CA ASP A 31 -43.58 -12.54 12.70
C ASP A 31 -43.49 -13.79 11.79
N ASP A 32 -42.81 -14.80 12.33
CA ASP A 32 -42.60 -16.18 11.87
C ASP A 32 -43.88 -17.01 11.57
N GLU A 33 -43.67 -18.23 11.06
CA GLU A 33 -44.44 -19.40 11.50
C GLU A 33 -43.46 -20.51 11.98
N ILE A 34 -43.93 -21.43 12.82
CA ILE A 34 -43.12 -22.11 13.87
C ILE A 34 -43.41 -23.63 13.92
N ILE A 35 -42.63 -24.37 14.73
CA ILE A 35 -42.97 -25.59 15.51
C ILE A 35 -42.53 -27.00 15.01
N GLU A 36 -41.86 -27.72 15.93
CA GLU A 36 -41.68 -29.21 16.09
C GLU A 36 -40.91 -30.02 15.00
N ASP A 37 -40.22 -31.14 15.30
CA ASP A 37 -40.12 -31.92 16.56
C ASP A 37 -38.75 -32.64 16.82
N VAL A 38 -38.63 -33.18 18.04
CA VAL A 38 -37.57 -33.92 18.75
C VAL A 38 -37.02 -35.20 18.08
N ALA A 39 -35.71 -35.51 18.28
CA ALA A 39 -35.21 -36.86 18.63
C ALA A 39 -33.72 -36.92 19.08
N ASP A 40 -33.44 -37.71 20.12
CA ASP A 40 -32.14 -37.91 20.80
C ASP A 40 -31.10 -38.79 20.04
N ALA A 41 -29.80 -38.63 20.38
CA ALA A 41 -28.89 -39.74 20.72
C ALA A 41 -27.57 -39.23 21.35
N GLU A 42 -26.95 -40.01 22.23
CA GLU A 42 -25.75 -39.63 23.01
C GLU A 42 -24.43 -40.20 22.47
N VAL A 43 -23.36 -39.44 22.71
CA VAL A 43 -21.97 -39.81 23.10
C VAL A 43 -21.57 -41.30 23.08
N GLU A 44 -20.43 -41.61 22.45
CA GLU A 44 -19.44 -42.51 23.06
C GLU A 44 -17.99 -42.10 22.70
N GLN A 45 -17.04 -42.37 23.61
CA GLN A 45 -15.58 -42.22 23.41
C GLN A 45 -14.93 -43.58 23.62
N ALA A 46 -13.91 -43.93 22.83
CA ALA A 46 -13.07 -45.10 23.10
C ALA A 46 -11.60 -44.85 22.70
N GLU A 47 -10.71 -45.18 23.63
CA GLU A 47 -9.25 -44.98 23.60
C GLU A 47 -8.47 -46.09 22.87
N VAL A 48 -7.27 -45.72 22.37
CA VAL A 48 -5.98 -46.45 22.43
C VAL A 48 -5.86 -47.85 21.78
N VAL A 49 -4.82 -48.03 20.96
CA VAL A 49 -3.68 -48.98 21.14
C VAL A 49 -2.67 -48.78 19.98
N GLU A 50 -1.37 -48.70 20.31
CA GLU A 50 -0.24 -48.83 19.37
C GLU A 50 0.36 -50.25 19.46
N GLU A 51 0.95 -50.77 18.38
CA GLU A 51 2.16 -51.61 18.49
C GLU A 51 2.93 -51.68 17.15
N ASP A 52 4.26 -51.73 17.21
CA ASP A 52 5.17 -51.75 16.06
C ASP A 52 5.27 -53.14 15.38
N LYS A 53 5.71 -53.17 14.11
CA LYS A 53 7.02 -53.76 13.75
C LYS A 53 7.48 -53.61 12.30
N ASP A 54 8.80 -53.79 12.16
CA ASP A 54 9.66 -53.56 10.99
C ASP A 54 9.75 -54.77 10.02
N GLU A 55 10.40 -54.50 8.87
CA GLU A 55 11.04 -55.45 7.93
C GLU A 55 10.11 -56.46 7.20
N GLU A 56 10.42 -56.96 5.99
CA GLU A 56 11.68 -56.97 5.23
C GLU A 56 11.41 -56.86 3.71
N ILE A 57 12.41 -56.48 2.90
CA ILE A 57 12.32 -56.39 1.43
C ILE A 57 12.73 -57.74 0.80
N PRO A 58 12.09 -58.16 -0.31
CA PRO A 58 12.92 -58.52 -1.47
C PRO A 58 12.37 -57.95 -2.79
N ALA A 59 13.27 -57.46 -3.64
CA ALA A 59 12.99 -57.13 -5.03
C ALA A 59 13.22 -58.36 -5.93
N VAL A 60 12.44 -58.48 -7.00
CA VAL A 60 12.75 -59.30 -8.19
C VAL A 60 12.39 -58.46 -9.43
N ASP A 61 13.11 -58.74 -10.51
CA ASP A 61 13.24 -57.97 -11.74
C ASP A 61 12.29 -58.50 -12.86
N GLU A 62 12.62 -58.15 -14.12
CA GLU A 62 12.14 -58.72 -15.40
C GLU A 62 10.91 -58.04 -16.06
N ASP A 63 11.24 -57.13 -16.98
CA ASP A 63 10.86 -57.16 -18.42
C ASP A 63 9.55 -57.84 -18.86
N ALA A 64 8.72 -57.08 -19.60
CA ALA A 64 8.38 -57.38 -21.00
C ALA A 64 7.63 -56.20 -21.65
N ALA A 65 7.77 -56.05 -22.97
CA ALA A 65 6.83 -55.29 -23.80
C ALA A 65 5.64 -56.19 -24.21
N ASP A 66 4.55 -55.59 -24.73
CA ASP A 66 4.21 -55.81 -26.15
C ASP A 66 3.01 -54.96 -26.64
N GLU A 67 3.18 -54.51 -27.89
CA GLU A 67 2.21 -54.37 -29.00
C GLU A 67 0.98 -53.43 -28.96
N ASP A 68 0.82 -52.75 -30.12
CA ASP A 68 -0.40 -52.40 -30.86
C ASP A 68 -1.32 -51.25 -30.35
N ILE A 69 -1.95 -50.44 -31.24
CA ILE A 69 -2.51 -50.81 -32.56
C ILE A 69 -2.73 -49.58 -33.50
N ILE A 70 -2.48 -49.74 -34.82
CA ILE A 70 -3.13 -49.06 -36.00
C ILE A 70 -3.02 -47.53 -36.18
N ASP A 71 -2.92 -46.93 -37.38
CA ASP A 71 -2.28 -47.22 -38.71
C ASP A 71 -2.60 -46.01 -39.65
N ASP A 72 -1.94 -45.95 -40.82
CA ASP A 72 -2.32 -45.24 -42.07
C ASP A 72 -2.51 -43.69 -42.04
N ASP A 73 -2.28 -42.93 -43.12
CA ASP A 73 -2.23 -43.24 -44.56
C ASP A 73 -0.89 -42.89 -45.26
N GLU A 74 -0.65 -43.54 -46.39
CA GLU A 74 0.45 -43.28 -47.34
C GLU A 74 0.21 -42.00 -48.20
N GLU A 75 1.27 -41.47 -48.81
CA GLU A 75 1.27 -41.40 -50.29
C GLU A 75 2.70 -41.52 -50.86
N VAL A 76 2.81 -42.18 -52.01
CA VAL A 76 4.06 -42.62 -52.66
C VAL A 76 4.30 -41.83 -53.94
N ILE A 77 5.56 -41.65 -54.35
CA ILE A 77 5.95 -41.59 -55.77
C ILE A 77 7.42 -42.04 -55.93
N ASP A 78 7.65 -42.83 -56.98
CA ASP A 78 8.91 -43.50 -57.35
C ASP A 78 9.86 -42.62 -58.22
N GLU A 79 10.91 -43.29 -58.71
CA GLU A 79 11.75 -43.00 -59.88
C GLU A 79 13.04 -42.17 -59.66
N ASP A 80 14.20 -42.54 -60.23
CA ASP A 80 14.76 -43.86 -60.60
C ASP A 80 16.25 -43.64 -61.00
N THR A 81 17.04 -44.72 -61.18
CA THR A 81 18.34 -44.77 -61.93
C THR A 81 19.53 -43.91 -61.38
N ASP A 82 20.82 -44.22 -61.64
CA ASP A 82 21.49 -45.23 -62.49
C ASP A 82 22.83 -45.71 -61.88
N ASP A 83 23.41 -46.76 -62.49
CA ASP A 83 24.70 -47.45 -62.23
C ASP A 83 25.98 -46.54 -62.39
N GLU A 84 27.26 -46.91 -62.16
CA GLU A 84 27.99 -48.19 -62.34
C GLU A 84 29.13 -48.48 -61.33
N ASP A 85 29.14 -49.74 -60.85
CA ASP A 85 30.24 -50.73 -60.80
C ASP A 85 31.76 -50.35 -60.99
N VAL A 86 32.59 -50.69 -59.97
CA VAL A 86 33.59 -51.83 -59.96
C VAL A 86 34.78 -51.86 -60.99
N PRO A 87 36.01 -52.40 -60.68
CA PRO A 87 36.77 -52.60 -59.42
C PRO A 87 38.36 -52.55 -59.55
N VAL A 88 39.14 -53.12 -58.58
CA VAL A 88 40.46 -53.85 -58.74
C VAL A 88 41.72 -53.01 -59.14
N ASP A 89 43.01 -53.30 -58.82
CA ASP A 89 43.80 -54.35 -58.08
C ASP A 89 44.96 -53.62 -57.34
N GLU A 90 45.41 -53.98 -56.13
CA GLU A 90 46.49 -54.94 -55.76
C GLU A 90 47.96 -54.70 -56.25
N ASN A 91 48.90 -54.76 -55.29
CA ASN A 91 50.36 -55.05 -55.37
C ASN A 91 51.28 -54.03 -56.14
N VAL A 92 52.60 -53.87 -55.90
CA VAL A 92 53.66 -54.75 -55.37
C VAL A 92 54.72 -54.00 -54.52
N ASP A 93 55.12 -54.68 -53.44
CA ASP A 93 56.35 -54.81 -52.62
C ASP A 93 57.79 -54.38 -53.08
N GLU A 94 58.76 -54.62 -52.17
CA GLU A 94 60.26 -54.60 -52.22
C GLU A 94 60.97 -53.21 -52.34
N ASP A 95 61.72 -52.63 -51.37
CA ASP A 95 62.83 -53.05 -50.44
C ASP A 95 64.22 -52.46 -50.90
N VAL A 96 65.32 -52.70 -50.15
CA VAL A 96 66.76 -52.37 -50.39
C VAL A 96 67.35 -51.14 -49.64
N THR A 97 67.45 -51.26 -48.31
CA THR A 97 68.69 -51.32 -47.46
C THR A 97 69.84 -50.27 -47.47
N GLU A 98 70.61 -50.31 -46.36
CA GLU A 98 71.92 -49.69 -46.00
C GLU A 98 71.88 -48.21 -45.55
N GLU A 99 72.15 -47.82 -44.30
CA GLU A 99 73.24 -48.07 -43.31
C GLU A 99 74.43 -47.09 -43.38
N THR A 100 74.82 -46.52 -42.21
CA THR A 100 76.21 -46.46 -41.68
C THR A 100 76.29 -45.83 -40.28
N SER A 101 77.08 -46.44 -39.37
CA SER A 101 77.87 -45.87 -38.25
C SER A 101 77.20 -44.87 -37.26
N GLU A 102 76.99 -45.21 -35.99
CA GLU A 102 77.99 -45.36 -34.89
C GLU A 102 78.53 -44.04 -34.29
N GLU A 103 78.12 -43.71 -33.06
CA GLU A 103 78.99 -43.78 -31.88
C GLU A 103 78.15 -43.76 -30.59
N ALA A 104 78.66 -44.32 -29.49
CA ALA A 104 77.98 -44.36 -28.19
C ALA A 104 78.98 -44.11 -27.05
N VAL A 105 78.52 -43.45 -25.97
CA VAL A 105 79.27 -43.25 -24.73
C VAL A 105 78.40 -43.68 -23.55
N ASP A 106 79.03 -44.37 -22.60
CA ASP A 106 78.44 -45.15 -21.51
C ASP A 106 78.63 -44.43 -20.16
N GLU A 107 77.60 -44.36 -19.30
CA GLU A 107 77.71 -44.22 -17.83
C GLU A 107 76.37 -44.59 -17.13
N GLU A 108 76.28 -45.85 -16.65
CA GLU A 108 75.52 -46.41 -15.49
C GLU A 108 74.02 -46.08 -15.21
N PRO A 109 73.28 -46.98 -14.49
CA PRO A 109 71.81 -46.99 -14.51
C PRO A 109 71.14 -46.09 -13.47
N ALA A 110 70.06 -45.43 -13.89
CA ALA A 110 69.04 -44.84 -12.99
C ALA A 110 67.86 -45.80 -12.80
N GLU A 111 67.15 -45.66 -11.68
CA GLU A 111 66.01 -46.50 -11.29
C GLU A 111 64.78 -46.28 -12.18
N GLU A 112 63.88 -47.27 -12.26
CA GLU A 112 62.61 -47.15 -12.99
C GLU A 112 61.74 -46.03 -12.38
N PRO A 113 61.39 -44.97 -13.14
CA PRO A 113 60.37 -44.03 -12.69
C PRO A 113 58.98 -44.66 -12.89
N GLU A 114 58.12 -44.54 -11.87
CA GLU A 114 56.75 -45.04 -11.90
C GLU A 114 55.94 -44.41 -13.05
N THR A 115 54.90 -45.12 -13.51
CA THR A 115 53.94 -44.60 -14.48
C THR A 115 53.16 -43.43 -13.88
N THR A 116 53.63 -42.20 -14.10
CA THR A 116 52.90 -40.99 -13.73
C THR A 116 51.61 -40.91 -14.53
N GLU A 117 50.46 -40.96 -13.85
CA GLU A 117 49.19 -40.54 -14.42
C GLU A 117 49.31 -39.10 -14.97
N ALA A 118 48.58 -38.80 -16.05
CA ALA A 118 48.58 -37.47 -16.64
C ALA A 118 47.90 -36.47 -15.71
N GLY A 119 48.70 -35.84 -14.84
CA GLY A 119 48.23 -34.86 -13.87
C GLY A 119 47.53 -33.70 -14.57
N THR A 120 46.27 -33.46 -14.19
CA THR A 120 45.50 -32.29 -14.62
C THR A 120 46.27 -31.02 -14.30
N VAL A 121 46.62 -30.24 -15.34
CA VAL A 121 47.33 -28.97 -15.17
C VAL A 121 46.35 -27.95 -14.59
N ASP A 122 46.37 -27.81 -13.28
CA ASP A 122 45.54 -26.88 -12.53
C ASP A 122 45.96 -25.43 -12.86
N VAL A 123 45.22 -24.76 -13.76
CA VAL A 123 45.53 -23.39 -14.24
C VAL A 123 44.90 -22.37 -13.30
N PRO A 124 45.69 -21.63 -12.49
CA PRO A 124 45.13 -20.78 -11.43
C PRO A 124 44.57 -19.47 -11.97
N ARG A 125 43.30 -19.47 -12.38
CA ARG A 125 42.55 -18.24 -12.69
C ARG A 125 42.37 -17.38 -11.44
N THR A 126 43.25 -16.40 -11.26
CA THR A 126 43.09 -15.34 -10.24
C THR A 126 42.04 -14.33 -10.68
N SER A 127 40.77 -14.71 -10.50
CA SER A 127 39.60 -13.89 -10.85
C SER A 127 39.61 -12.51 -10.17
N GLY A 128 39.25 -11.48 -10.94
CA GLY A 128 39.22 -10.08 -10.49
C GLY A 128 40.38 -9.18 -10.93
N ASN A 129 41.26 -9.65 -11.82
CA ASN A 129 42.29 -8.80 -12.47
C ASN A 129 41.82 -8.18 -13.81
N ASN A 130 40.67 -8.58 -14.35
CA ASN A 130 40.03 -8.05 -15.56
C ASN A 130 40.97 -7.89 -16.78
N LYS A 131 41.95 -8.79 -16.95
CA LYS A 131 42.88 -8.70 -18.09
C LYS A 131 42.30 -9.33 -19.34
N VAL A 132 42.56 -8.71 -20.48
CA VAL A 132 42.32 -9.31 -21.81
C VAL A 132 43.67 -9.47 -22.50
N LEU A 133 43.98 -10.69 -22.92
CA LEU A 133 45.23 -11.00 -23.65
C LEU A 133 44.95 -11.03 -25.16
N ILE A 134 45.52 -10.09 -25.89
CA ILE A 134 45.57 -10.12 -27.35
C ILE A 134 46.84 -10.85 -27.78
N TRP A 135 46.70 -12.06 -28.33
CA TRP A 135 47.79 -12.88 -28.81
C TRP A 135 48.00 -12.68 -30.31
N ILE A 136 49.18 -12.17 -30.66
CA ILE A 136 49.55 -11.69 -31.98
C ILE A 136 50.59 -12.66 -32.56
N ALA A 137 50.33 -13.28 -33.72
CA ALA A 137 51.33 -14.16 -34.36
C ALA A 137 52.62 -13.38 -34.75
N SER A 138 53.76 -14.06 -34.77
CA SER A 138 55.08 -13.42 -35.06
C SER A 138 55.21 -12.85 -36.48
N ASN A 139 54.31 -13.26 -37.39
CA ASN A 139 54.40 -13.07 -38.84
C ASN A 139 53.28 -12.17 -39.41
N GLN A 140 52.71 -11.28 -38.58
CA GLN A 140 51.67 -10.36 -39.03
C GLN A 140 52.08 -9.53 -40.24
N ASP A 141 51.12 -9.28 -41.13
CA ASP A 141 51.28 -8.34 -42.22
C ASP A 141 50.78 -6.94 -41.84
N GLN A 142 51.11 -5.95 -42.68
CA GLN A 142 50.78 -4.54 -42.49
C GLN A 142 49.27 -4.21 -42.44
N TRP A 143 48.38 -5.17 -42.74
CA TRP A 143 46.93 -4.99 -42.76
C TRP A 143 46.27 -5.41 -41.45
N SER A 144 46.98 -6.12 -40.55
CA SER A 144 46.45 -6.56 -39.25
C SER A 144 46.52 -5.50 -38.15
N GLU A 145 47.42 -4.52 -38.24
CA GLU A 145 47.60 -3.46 -37.22
C GLU A 145 46.31 -2.66 -36.92
N PRO A 146 45.49 -2.22 -37.91
CA PRO A 146 44.22 -1.55 -37.64
C PRO A 146 43.25 -2.42 -36.81
N VAL A 147 43.18 -3.71 -37.12
CA VAL A 147 42.31 -4.69 -36.41
C VAL A 147 42.77 -4.85 -34.97
N ILE A 148 44.07 -4.93 -34.75
CA ILE A 148 44.69 -5.04 -33.42
C ILE A 148 44.38 -3.79 -32.58
N GLU A 149 44.51 -2.59 -33.15
CA GLU A 149 44.15 -1.33 -32.45
C GLU A 149 42.65 -1.18 -32.22
N ALA A 150 41.80 -1.66 -33.13
CA ALA A 150 40.35 -1.67 -32.97
C ALA A 150 39.89 -2.62 -31.84
N VAL A 151 40.43 -3.83 -31.79
CA VAL A 151 40.13 -4.80 -30.72
C VAL A 151 40.67 -4.31 -29.37
N LYS A 152 41.85 -3.69 -29.34
CA LYS A 152 42.34 -2.95 -28.16
C LYS A 152 41.36 -1.84 -27.76
N SER A 153 40.89 -1.02 -28.71
CA SER A 153 39.93 0.07 -28.46
C SER A 153 38.59 -0.45 -27.92
N ALA A 154 38.12 -1.59 -28.41
CA ALA A 154 36.91 -2.24 -27.95
C ALA A 154 37.03 -2.71 -26.50
N PHE A 155 38.02 -3.55 -26.17
CA PHE A 155 38.23 -4.04 -24.81
C PHE A 155 38.61 -2.93 -23.82
N ASN A 156 39.41 -1.93 -24.21
CA ASN A 156 39.70 -0.76 -23.36
C ASN A 156 38.50 0.18 -23.15
N SER A 157 37.38 -0.01 -23.87
CA SER A 157 36.14 0.73 -23.59
C SER A 157 35.28 0.08 -22.49
N ILE A 158 35.61 -1.15 -22.07
CA ILE A 158 34.98 -1.84 -20.95
C ILE A 158 35.60 -1.32 -19.64
N SER A 159 34.75 -0.92 -18.70
CA SER A 159 35.20 -0.31 -17.43
C SER A 159 36.06 -1.28 -16.61
N GLY A 160 37.26 -0.83 -16.22
CA GLY A 160 38.18 -1.60 -15.38
C GLY A 160 38.92 -2.76 -16.09
N VAL A 161 38.81 -2.89 -17.41
CA VAL A 161 39.59 -3.88 -18.19
C VAL A 161 41.02 -3.41 -18.42
N THR A 162 41.97 -4.34 -18.37
CA THR A 162 43.38 -4.10 -18.71
C THR A 162 43.79 -4.95 -19.93
N VAL A 163 43.96 -4.33 -21.08
CA VAL A 163 44.42 -5.04 -22.29
C VAL A 163 45.94 -5.23 -22.27
N VAL A 164 46.39 -6.47 -22.45
CA VAL A 164 47.80 -6.87 -22.60
C VAL A 164 48.02 -7.60 -23.92
N THR A 165 49.27 -7.63 -24.40
CA THR A 165 49.61 -8.24 -25.70
C THR A 165 50.78 -9.22 -25.56
N GLN A 166 50.67 -10.41 -26.16
CA GLN A 166 51.79 -11.32 -26.39
C GLN A 166 52.03 -11.42 -27.91
N THR A 167 53.29 -11.28 -28.35
CA THR A 167 53.66 -11.45 -29.77
C THR A 167 54.52 -12.70 -29.93
N GLY A 168 54.03 -13.64 -30.73
CA GLY A 168 54.67 -14.92 -30.98
C GLY A 168 54.71 -15.85 -29.75
N GLY A 169 55.51 -16.90 -29.88
CA GLY A 169 55.67 -17.95 -28.86
C GLY A 169 54.38 -18.72 -28.57
N SER A 170 54.47 -19.69 -27.66
CA SER A 170 53.31 -20.42 -27.14
C SER A 170 52.63 -19.65 -26.00
N ILE A 171 51.34 -19.90 -25.80
CA ILE A 171 50.65 -19.57 -24.55
C ILE A 171 50.95 -20.65 -23.51
N THR A 172 51.22 -20.22 -22.28
CA THR A 172 51.40 -21.10 -21.11
C THR A 172 50.44 -20.68 -20.01
N SER A 173 50.31 -21.46 -18.94
CA SER A 173 49.53 -21.07 -17.75
C SER A 173 49.96 -19.70 -17.20
N THR A 174 51.26 -19.38 -17.21
CA THR A 174 51.77 -18.05 -16.80
C THR A 174 51.38 -16.91 -17.76
N SER A 175 51.19 -17.17 -19.06
CA SER A 175 50.61 -16.19 -19.98
C SER A 175 49.16 -15.83 -19.62
N LEU A 176 48.46 -16.72 -18.91
CA LEU A 176 47.02 -16.64 -18.61
C LEU A 176 46.72 -16.21 -17.16
N GLU A 177 47.74 -15.89 -16.36
CA GLU A 177 47.58 -15.49 -14.95
C GLU A 177 46.71 -14.23 -14.78
N GLY A 178 45.46 -14.42 -14.36
CA GLY A 178 44.48 -13.34 -14.18
C GLY A 178 43.93 -12.78 -15.50
N VAL A 179 44.03 -13.53 -16.60
CA VAL A 179 43.34 -13.28 -17.87
C VAL A 179 41.90 -13.77 -17.77
N GLU A 180 40.98 -13.02 -18.37
CA GLU A 180 39.55 -13.32 -18.42
C GLU A 180 39.07 -13.63 -19.85
N VAL A 181 39.74 -13.06 -20.86
CA VAL A 181 39.53 -13.31 -22.30
C VAL A 181 40.88 -13.38 -23.01
N VAL A 182 41.07 -14.40 -23.86
CA VAL A 182 42.15 -14.47 -24.85
C VAL A 182 41.57 -14.17 -26.23
N TYR A 183 42.06 -13.13 -26.90
CA TYR A 183 41.76 -12.85 -28.30
C TYR A 183 42.98 -13.18 -29.15
N MET A 184 42.89 -14.23 -29.97
CA MET A 184 43.93 -14.57 -30.92
C MET A 184 43.65 -13.85 -32.25
N THR A 185 44.64 -13.08 -32.72
CA THR A 185 44.55 -12.33 -33.98
C THR A 185 44.48 -13.25 -35.21
N PRO A 186 43.84 -12.80 -36.31
CA PRO A 186 44.01 -13.41 -37.64
C PRO A 186 45.48 -13.61 -37.99
N THR A 187 45.82 -14.65 -38.72
CA THR A 187 47.22 -14.91 -39.07
C THR A 187 47.35 -15.75 -40.34
N LYS A 188 48.44 -15.54 -41.09
CA LYS A 188 48.85 -16.35 -42.25
C LYS A 188 49.82 -17.48 -41.85
N THR A 189 49.80 -17.85 -40.57
CA THR A 189 50.67 -18.88 -39.99
C THR A 189 50.38 -20.25 -40.57
N TYR A 190 51.36 -20.87 -41.21
CA TYR A 190 51.30 -22.26 -41.65
C TYR A 190 51.51 -23.19 -40.44
N TYR A 191 50.70 -24.24 -40.32
CA TYR A 191 50.74 -25.20 -39.21
C TYR A 191 52.13 -25.85 -39.01
N ASN A 192 52.89 -26.03 -40.09
CA ASN A 192 54.24 -26.62 -40.08
C ASN A 192 55.38 -25.59 -39.85
N SER A 193 55.05 -24.31 -39.66
CA SER A 193 56.02 -23.29 -39.24
C SER A 193 56.20 -23.29 -37.72
N THR A 194 57.29 -22.69 -37.22
CA THR A 194 57.53 -22.55 -35.77
C THR A 194 56.37 -21.83 -35.07
N ASP A 195 55.80 -20.81 -35.70
CA ASP A 195 54.61 -20.13 -35.16
C ASP A 195 53.38 -21.06 -35.12
N GLY A 196 53.20 -21.90 -36.15
CA GLY A 196 52.07 -22.83 -36.22
C GLY A 196 52.15 -23.93 -35.17
N GLN A 197 53.36 -24.46 -34.96
CA GLN A 197 53.63 -25.43 -33.88
C GLN A 197 53.51 -24.78 -32.49
N ASN A 198 53.87 -23.51 -32.31
CA ASN A 198 53.61 -22.77 -31.08
C ASN A 198 52.10 -22.55 -30.83
N LEU A 199 51.33 -22.19 -31.87
CA LEU A 199 49.88 -22.03 -31.79
C LEU A 199 49.21 -23.35 -31.36
N ILE A 200 49.48 -24.44 -32.09
CA ILE A 200 48.89 -25.77 -31.83
C ILE A 200 49.38 -26.34 -30.48
N GLY A 201 50.67 -26.21 -30.18
CA GLY A 201 51.25 -26.63 -28.90
C GLY A 201 50.83 -25.81 -27.68
N SER A 202 49.95 -24.82 -27.85
CA SER A 202 49.29 -24.10 -26.76
C SER A 202 47.92 -24.69 -26.37
N ALA A 203 47.45 -25.73 -27.07
CA ALA A 203 46.11 -26.28 -26.91
C ALA A 203 45.76 -26.65 -25.46
N ASP A 204 46.63 -27.38 -24.75
CA ASP A 204 46.36 -27.82 -23.36
C ASP A 204 46.20 -26.64 -22.39
N ALA A 205 47.06 -25.62 -22.51
CA ALA A 205 47.02 -24.43 -21.67
C ALA A 205 45.77 -23.57 -21.95
N LEU A 206 45.37 -23.46 -23.21
CA LEU A 206 44.16 -22.76 -23.63
C LEU A 206 42.90 -23.54 -23.25
N LYS A 207 42.91 -24.87 -23.36
CA LYS A 207 41.82 -25.75 -22.96
C LYS A 207 41.57 -25.66 -21.46
N GLY A 208 42.59 -25.87 -20.61
CA GLY A 208 42.44 -25.74 -19.16
C GLY A 208 42.00 -24.34 -18.71
N PHE A 209 42.39 -23.29 -19.44
CA PHE A 209 41.89 -21.93 -19.21
C PHE A 209 40.41 -21.75 -19.56
N VAL A 210 39.94 -22.29 -20.70
CA VAL A 210 38.52 -22.26 -21.06
C VAL A 210 37.70 -23.13 -20.11
N GLU A 211 38.16 -24.33 -19.78
CA GLU A 211 37.52 -25.21 -18.80
C GLU A 211 37.35 -24.52 -17.43
N ALA A 212 38.32 -23.69 -17.01
CA ALA A 212 38.25 -22.80 -15.85
C ALA A 212 37.43 -21.49 -16.07
N GLY A 213 36.46 -21.52 -16.99
CA GLY A 213 35.55 -20.42 -17.30
C GLY A 213 36.11 -19.31 -18.20
N GLY A 214 37.29 -19.52 -18.80
CA GLY A 214 37.93 -18.55 -19.67
C GLY A 214 37.17 -18.40 -21.00
N ARG A 215 37.32 -17.25 -21.67
CA ARG A 215 36.78 -17.07 -23.03
C ARG A 215 37.92 -16.96 -24.03
N LEU A 216 37.89 -17.79 -25.07
CA LEU A 216 38.87 -17.80 -26.15
C LEU A 216 38.19 -17.37 -27.46
N ILE A 217 38.73 -16.35 -28.11
CA ILE A 217 38.30 -15.88 -29.42
C ILE A 217 39.34 -16.29 -30.46
N LEU A 218 38.93 -17.15 -31.38
CA LEU A 218 39.70 -17.60 -32.54
C LEU A 218 39.21 -16.88 -33.80
N ASN A 219 39.84 -15.75 -34.13
CA ASN A 219 39.54 -15.03 -35.37
C ASN A 219 40.40 -15.59 -36.53
N GLY A 220 39.72 -16.14 -37.54
CA GLY A 220 40.34 -16.67 -38.75
C GLY A 220 40.78 -15.59 -39.75
N GLU A 221 41.42 -16.05 -40.82
CA GLU A 221 41.70 -15.25 -42.01
C GLU A 221 40.68 -15.53 -43.13
N TRP A 222 40.68 -14.69 -44.16
CA TRP A 222 39.98 -14.92 -45.42
C TRP A 222 40.24 -16.33 -45.99
N GLY A 223 39.19 -17.13 -46.14
CA GLY A 223 39.25 -18.41 -46.86
C GLY A 223 39.32 -18.17 -48.37
N THR A 224 40.13 -18.95 -49.09
CA THR A 224 40.16 -18.80 -50.56
C THR A 224 38.83 -19.26 -51.18
N TYR A 225 38.55 -18.84 -52.42
CA TYR A 225 37.29 -19.13 -53.13
C TYR A 225 37.02 -20.62 -53.44
N ASP A 226 37.91 -21.51 -53.04
CA ASP A 226 37.86 -22.95 -53.32
C ASP A 226 37.58 -23.69 -52.00
N ASP A 227 36.58 -24.59 -52.00
CA ASP A 227 36.01 -25.14 -50.76
C ASP A 227 37.05 -25.93 -49.92
N ASP A 228 38.04 -26.58 -50.57
CA ASP A 228 39.13 -27.34 -49.94
C ASP A 228 40.34 -26.48 -49.48
N TYR A 229 40.43 -25.24 -49.97
CA TYR A 229 41.55 -24.32 -49.68
C TYR A 229 41.17 -23.25 -48.67
N SER A 230 40.88 -23.71 -47.45
CA SER A 230 41.10 -22.89 -46.24
C SER A 230 42.56 -22.42 -46.18
N GLY A 231 42.76 -21.16 -45.79
CA GLY A 231 44.08 -20.53 -45.72
C GLY A 231 45.03 -21.20 -44.70
N PRO A 232 46.36 -20.96 -44.78
CA PRO A 232 47.33 -21.55 -43.86
C PRO A 232 46.98 -21.32 -42.39
N GLY A 233 46.51 -20.12 -42.04
CA GLY A 233 45.99 -19.77 -40.72
C GLY A 233 44.78 -20.60 -40.35
N ASN A 234 43.75 -20.63 -41.20
CA ASN A 234 42.53 -21.39 -40.95
C ASN A 234 42.80 -22.91 -40.78
N LYS A 235 43.80 -23.46 -41.48
CA LYS A 235 44.27 -24.85 -41.27
C LYS A 235 44.94 -25.02 -39.90
N THR A 236 45.76 -24.05 -39.47
CA THR A 236 46.34 -24.02 -38.12
C THR A 236 45.27 -23.87 -37.03
N LEU A 237 44.23 -23.05 -37.25
CA LEU A 237 43.13 -22.87 -36.31
C LEU A 237 42.28 -24.13 -36.18
N LYS A 238 42.00 -24.83 -37.28
CA LYS A 238 41.36 -26.15 -37.22
C LYS A 238 42.19 -27.12 -36.37
N MET A 239 43.50 -27.19 -36.59
CA MET A 239 44.37 -28.08 -35.80
C MET A 239 44.41 -27.72 -34.30
N LEU A 240 44.41 -26.43 -33.95
CA LEU A 240 44.28 -25.97 -32.56
C LEU A 240 42.90 -26.34 -31.97
N GLY A 241 41.81 -26.09 -32.70
CA GLY A 241 40.45 -26.48 -32.30
C GLY A 241 40.33 -27.98 -32.06
N SER A 242 40.78 -28.81 -33.01
CA SER A 242 40.78 -30.27 -32.87
C SER A 242 41.59 -30.74 -31.65
N ALA A 243 42.74 -30.12 -31.36
CA ALA A 243 43.52 -30.43 -30.16
C ALA A 243 42.83 -30.00 -28.85
N MET A 244 42.03 -28.93 -28.87
CA MET A 244 41.20 -28.50 -27.74
C MET A 244 39.89 -29.30 -27.57
N GLY A 245 39.45 -30.05 -28.59
CA GLY A 245 38.18 -30.80 -28.59
C GLY A 245 36.99 -30.07 -29.22
N PHE A 246 37.25 -29.22 -30.21
CA PHE A 246 36.25 -28.48 -31.00
C PHE A 246 36.60 -28.57 -32.50
N ASP A 247 35.90 -29.41 -33.26
CA ASP A 247 36.10 -29.46 -34.72
C ASP A 247 35.39 -28.30 -35.41
N PHE A 248 36.10 -27.57 -36.26
CA PHE A 248 35.52 -26.60 -37.18
C PHE A 248 36.40 -26.43 -38.42
N THR A 249 35.84 -25.88 -39.49
CA THR A 249 36.55 -25.56 -40.74
C THR A 249 36.08 -24.18 -41.23
N ILE A 250 37.01 -23.35 -41.71
CA ILE A 250 36.71 -22.02 -42.26
C ILE A 250 37.09 -22.00 -43.74
N SER A 251 36.10 -21.90 -44.62
CA SER A 251 36.20 -22.16 -46.08
C SER A 251 35.51 -21.07 -46.90
N GLY A 252 35.91 -20.86 -48.16
CA GLY A 252 35.29 -19.86 -49.04
C GLY A 252 35.51 -18.40 -48.60
N GLY A 253 34.93 -17.46 -49.36
CA GLY A 253 34.95 -16.04 -49.02
C GLY A 253 33.87 -15.24 -49.75
N ALA A 254 32.99 -14.56 -49.00
CA ALA A 254 31.89 -13.75 -49.54
C ALA A 254 31.92 -12.30 -49.02
N ASP A 255 31.46 -11.36 -49.85
CA ASP A 255 31.09 -10.01 -49.42
C ASP A 255 29.66 -10.05 -48.85
N SER A 256 29.45 -9.56 -47.62
CA SER A 256 28.09 -9.33 -47.11
C SER A 256 27.86 -7.86 -46.76
N ASN A 257 26.58 -7.50 -46.65
CA ASN A 257 26.11 -6.16 -46.33
C ASN A 257 25.24 -6.13 -45.06
N GLU A 258 24.86 -7.31 -44.55
CA GLU A 258 23.90 -7.50 -43.46
C GLU A 258 24.13 -8.88 -42.84
N MET A 259 23.97 -8.97 -41.52
CA MET A 259 24.20 -10.19 -40.74
C MET A 259 22.95 -10.55 -39.92
N ILE A 260 22.70 -11.84 -39.79
CA ILE A 260 21.61 -12.46 -39.03
C ILE A 260 22.19 -12.99 -37.72
N PHE A 261 21.52 -12.71 -36.60
CA PHE A 261 21.95 -13.10 -35.26
C PHE A 261 21.08 -14.22 -34.69
N ASN A 262 21.68 -15.08 -33.87
CA ASN A 262 20.94 -16.11 -33.12
C ASN A 262 20.44 -15.55 -31.77
N THR A 263 19.53 -14.59 -31.82
CA THR A 263 18.96 -13.93 -30.62
C THR A 263 18.22 -14.89 -29.69
N ASP A 264 17.71 -15.99 -30.25
CA ASP A 264 16.79 -16.88 -29.55
C ASP A 264 17.54 -17.98 -28.78
N ALA A 265 18.71 -18.42 -29.28
CA ALA A 265 19.57 -19.38 -28.58
C ALA A 265 20.75 -18.72 -27.82
N GLU A 266 21.34 -17.65 -28.36
CA GLU A 266 22.50 -16.96 -27.75
C GLU A 266 22.23 -15.46 -27.50
N PRO A 267 21.21 -15.11 -26.67
CA PRO A 267 20.87 -13.72 -26.36
C PRO A 267 22.01 -12.98 -25.64
N GLU A 268 22.86 -13.66 -24.84
CA GLU A 268 23.97 -13.01 -24.14
C GLU A 268 25.09 -12.57 -25.09
N LEU A 269 25.39 -13.34 -26.15
CA LEU A 269 26.37 -12.93 -27.16
C LEU A 269 25.81 -11.89 -28.13
N THR A 270 24.50 -11.92 -28.39
CA THR A 270 23.85 -11.12 -29.43
C THR A 270 23.14 -9.85 -28.94
N ASP A 271 23.10 -9.58 -27.62
CA ASP A 271 22.52 -8.34 -27.09
C ASP A 271 23.18 -7.08 -27.69
N GLY A 272 22.36 -6.07 -28.01
CA GLY A 272 22.77 -4.86 -28.69
C GLY A 272 23.29 -5.04 -30.14
N LEU A 273 23.54 -6.26 -30.62
CA LEU A 273 24.09 -6.51 -31.95
C LEU A 273 23.03 -6.29 -33.02
N THR A 274 22.99 -5.07 -33.54
CA THR A 274 22.12 -4.69 -34.65
C THR A 274 22.97 -4.29 -35.86
N GLY A 275 22.75 -4.96 -36.99
CA GLY A 275 23.41 -4.64 -38.26
C GLY A 275 24.93 -4.74 -38.25
N LEU A 276 25.51 -5.84 -37.73
CA LEU A 276 26.93 -6.12 -37.99
C LEU A 276 27.16 -6.13 -39.51
N PHE A 277 28.23 -5.46 -39.93
CA PHE A 277 29.07 -6.04 -40.96
C PHE A 277 28.55 -5.96 -42.39
N LYS A 278 28.53 -4.74 -42.96
CA LYS A 278 29.11 -4.63 -44.30
C LYS A 278 30.61 -4.95 -44.22
N THR A 279 30.96 -6.21 -44.38
CA THR A 279 32.36 -6.68 -44.44
C THR A 279 32.58 -7.50 -45.70
N LYS A 280 33.84 -7.58 -46.11
CA LYS A 280 34.31 -8.34 -47.26
C LYS A 280 34.89 -9.66 -46.77
N TYR A 281 35.01 -10.62 -47.66
CA TYR A 281 35.89 -11.80 -47.47
C TYR A 281 35.53 -12.73 -46.29
N ILE A 282 34.28 -12.70 -45.80
CA ILE A 282 33.82 -13.61 -44.73
C ILE A 282 33.85 -15.05 -45.24
N GLY A 283 34.53 -15.94 -44.53
CA GLY A 283 34.46 -17.38 -44.79
C GLY A 283 33.25 -18.04 -44.14
N ARG A 284 32.80 -19.13 -44.75
CA ARG A 284 31.81 -20.07 -44.20
C ARG A 284 32.49 -20.94 -43.16
N ILE A 285 32.05 -20.83 -41.91
CA ILE A 285 32.36 -21.78 -40.85
C ILE A 285 31.46 -23.00 -41.01
N THR A 286 32.03 -24.19 -40.92
CA THR A 286 31.31 -25.47 -40.76
C THR A 286 31.91 -26.24 -39.58
N SER A 287 31.12 -27.11 -38.97
CA SER A 287 31.52 -27.96 -37.84
C SER A 287 30.73 -29.27 -37.89
N THR A 288 31.33 -30.35 -37.40
CA THR A 288 30.65 -31.65 -37.16
C THR A 288 30.33 -31.85 -35.67
N ASP A 289 30.63 -30.85 -34.84
CA ASP A 289 30.52 -30.89 -33.39
C ASP A 289 29.07 -30.58 -32.96
N PRO A 290 28.37 -31.49 -32.25
CA PRO A 290 26.96 -31.31 -31.91
C PRO A 290 26.73 -30.22 -30.85
N ASP A 291 27.75 -29.87 -30.07
CA ASP A 291 27.67 -28.85 -29.01
C ASP A 291 27.90 -27.42 -29.55
N ALA A 292 28.16 -27.27 -30.86
CA ALA A 292 28.55 -26.00 -31.47
C ALA A 292 27.34 -25.18 -31.97
N VAL A 293 27.14 -23.99 -31.39
CA VAL A 293 25.97 -23.14 -31.67
C VAL A 293 26.37 -21.99 -32.61
N TRP A 294 25.60 -21.78 -33.68
CA TRP A 294 25.84 -20.64 -34.58
C TRP A 294 25.40 -19.34 -33.89
N VAL A 295 26.24 -18.30 -33.94
CA VAL A 295 25.97 -17.00 -33.30
C VAL A 295 25.60 -15.95 -34.35
N VAL A 296 26.30 -15.95 -35.48
CA VAL A 296 26.11 -15.00 -36.58
C VAL A 296 26.15 -15.71 -37.93
N LYS A 297 25.25 -15.32 -38.84
CA LYS A 297 25.20 -15.76 -40.25
C LYS A 297 25.16 -14.58 -41.21
N ASN A 298 25.59 -14.77 -42.46
CA ASN A 298 25.35 -13.80 -43.53
C ASN A 298 23.96 -14.00 -44.18
N THR A 299 23.60 -13.11 -45.11
CA THR A 299 22.39 -13.20 -45.95
C THR A 299 22.30 -14.44 -46.85
N GLU A 300 23.39 -15.20 -47.01
CA GLU A 300 23.45 -16.47 -47.76
C GLU A 300 23.37 -17.69 -46.82
N ASN A 301 22.99 -17.48 -45.55
CA ASN A 301 22.88 -18.50 -44.48
C ASN A 301 24.21 -19.21 -44.13
N TRP A 302 25.36 -18.69 -44.59
CA TRP A 302 26.68 -19.15 -44.14
C TRP A 302 26.86 -18.77 -42.67
N ILE A 303 27.32 -19.70 -41.84
CA ILE A 303 27.73 -19.39 -40.46
C ILE A 303 29.04 -18.59 -40.54
N CYS A 304 29.04 -17.40 -39.93
CA CYS A 304 30.18 -16.48 -39.90
C CYS A 304 30.83 -16.44 -38.51
N MET A 305 30.06 -16.80 -37.47
CA MET A 305 30.51 -16.95 -36.10
C MET A 305 29.82 -18.15 -35.45
N LEU A 306 30.62 -18.97 -34.76
CA LEU A 306 30.23 -20.22 -34.12
C LEU A 306 30.80 -20.23 -32.70
N GLU A 307 30.03 -20.63 -31.70
CA GLU A 307 30.52 -20.89 -30.35
C GLU A 307 30.55 -22.37 -30.01
N LYS A 308 31.33 -22.72 -28.99
CA LYS A 308 31.18 -23.95 -28.21
C LYS A 308 31.53 -23.69 -26.75
N LYS A 309 30.71 -24.20 -25.84
CA LYS A 309 30.98 -24.21 -24.39
C LYS A 309 31.94 -25.37 -24.05
N ILE A 310 32.98 -25.12 -23.26
CA ILE A 310 33.95 -26.14 -22.81
C ILE A 310 34.23 -25.91 -21.32
N GLY A 311 33.82 -26.86 -20.47
CA GLY A 311 33.76 -26.65 -19.02
C GLY A 311 32.85 -25.47 -18.67
N ASP A 312 33.31 -24.60 -17.77
CA ASP A 312 32.57 -23.38 -17.38
C ASP A 312 32.72 -22.23 -18.41
N GLY A 313 33.48 -22.41 -19.49
CA GLY A 313 33.91 -21.33 -20.39
C GLY A 313 33.50 -21.49 -21.85
N LEU A 314 34.01 -20.58 -22.68
CA LEU A 314 33.56 -20.35 -24.05
C LEU A 314 34.71 -20.32 -25.07
N VAL A 315 34.55 -21.02 -26.20
CA VAL A 315 35.32 -20.76 -27.42
C VAL A 315 34.43 -20.12 -28.47
N VAL A 316 34.81 -18.97 -29.00
CA VAL A 316 34.15 -18.30 -30.13
C VAL A 316 35.08 -18.34 -31.34
N VAL A 317 34.62 -18.97 -32.43
CA VAL A 317 35.28 -18.96 -33.73
C VAL A 317 34.58 -17.93 -34.62
N MET A 318 35.34 -17.04 -35.25
CA MET A 318 34.82 -16.02 -36.16
C MET A 318 35.69 -15.92 -37.43
N SER A 319 35.09 -15.71 -38.60
CA SER A 319 35.83 -15.73 -39.87
C SER A 319 36.10 -14.33 -40.44
N ASP A 320 37.37 -13.92 -40.42
CA ASP A 320 37.88 -12.69 -41.03
C ASP A 320 37.12 -11.41 -40.61
N PHE A 321 36.88 -11.23 -39.30
CA PHE A 321 36.14 -10.07 -38.74
C PHE A 321 37.01 -8.79 -38.71
N ASN A 322 37.74 -8.56 -39.80
CA ASN A 322 38.95 -7.75 -39.88
C ASN A 322 38.75 -6.42 -40.61
N TYR A 323 37.58 -6.23 -41.22
CA TYR A 323 37.19 -5.00 -41.91
C TYR A 323 36.16 -4.17 -41.13
N ALA A 324 36.08 -4.38 -39.81
CA ALA A 324 35.16 -3.68 -38.92
C ALA A 324 35.27 -2.15 -39.03
N ASP A 325 36.50 -1.64 -39.03
CA ASP A 325 36.81 -0.21 -38.85
C ASP A 325 36.97 0.55 -40.17
N TYR A 326 36.72 -0.13 -41.30
CA TYR A 326 36.63 0.48 -42.62
C TYR A 326 35.30 1.25 -42.84
N TYR A 327 34.35 1.08 -41.92
CA TYR A 327 33.08 1.78 -41.83
C TYR A 327 32.92 2.36 -40.41
N SER A 328 31.82 3.05 -40.11
CA SER A 328 31.57 3.64 -38.78
C SER A 328 30.36 3.06 -38.03
N THR A 329 29.50 2.28 -38.70
CA THR A 329 28.29 1.64 -38.14
C THR A 329 28.63 0.32 -37.42
N SER A 330 29.83 0.24 -36.85
CA SER A 330 30.63 -0.97 -36.93
C SER A 330 31.57 -1.11 -35.75
N GLU A 331 32.34 -0.07 -35.44
CA GLU A 331 33.10 0.09 -34.19
C GLU A 331 32.20 -0.16 -32.96
N ALA A 332 30.96 0.34 -32.99
CA ALA A 332 29.96 0.14 -31.94
C ALA A 332 29.52 -1.34 -31.82
N ALA A 333 29.42 -2.04 -32.96
CA ALA A 333 29.05 -3.44 -33.02
C ALA A 333 30.20 -4.35 -32.54
N THR A 334 31.46 -4.02 -32.86
CA THR A 334 32.65 -4.64 -32.27
C THR A 334 32.67 -4.43 -30.76
N LYS A 335 32.37 -3.21 -30.28
CA LYS A 335 32.35 -2.88 -28.85
C LYS A 335 31.29 -3.66 -28.08
N ALA A 336 30.07 -3.77 -28.61
CA ALA A 336 29.04 -4.62 -28.04
C ALA A 336 29.49 -6.09 -28.01
N LEU A 337 29.93 -6.66 -29.14
CA LEU A 337 30.36 -8.07 -29.20
C LEU A 337 31.52 -8.39 -28.24
N MET A 338 32.54 -7.54 -28.16
CA MET A 338 33.67 -7.75 -27.24
C MET A 338 33.26 -7.55 -25.77
N GLY A 339 32.30 -6.65 -25.52
CA GLY A 339 31.64 -6.51 -24.21
C GLY A 339 30.89 -7.79 -23.82
N ASN A 340 30.04 -8.29 -24.71
CA ASN A 340 29.23 -9.49 -24.54
C ASN A 340 30.11 -10.73 -24.29
N ILE A 341 31.18 -10.95 -25.06
CA ILE A 341 32.10 -12.09 -24.83
C ILE A 341 32.86 -11.94 -23.50
N PHE A 342 33.16 -10.71 -23.05
CA PHE A 342 33.77 -10.47 -21.73
C PHE A 342 32.77 -10.69 -20.57
N SER A 343 31.49 -10.37 -20.77
CA SER A 343 30.42 -10.54 -19.77
C SER A 343 29.71 -11.90 -19.83
N TYR A 344 29.95 -12.73 -20.85
CA TYR A 344 29.30 -14.03 -21.05
C TYR A 344 29.53 -14.98 -19.86
N GLY A 345 28.45 -15.37 -19.17
CA GLY A 345 28.56 -16.13 -17.91
C GLY A 345 29.16 -15.35 -16.73
N SER A 346 29.48 -14.05 -16.89
CA SER A 346 29.85 -13.15 -15.77
C SER A 346 28.62 -12.65 -14.99
N LYS A 347 27.40 -12.95 -15.43
CA LYS A 347 26.19 -12.87 -14.59
C LYS A 347 26.29 -13.94 -13.49
N HIS A 348 26.93 -13.58 -12.39
CA HIS A 348 26.94 -14.41 -11.21
C HIS A 348 25.51 -14.60 -10.70
N PHE A 349 25.14 -15.83 -10.33
CA PHE A 349 23.89 -16.04 -9.59
C PHE A 349 24.02 -15.41 -8.20
N HIS A 350 23.19 -14.40 -7.91
CA HIS A 350 23.18 -13.75 -6.61
C HIS A 350 22.90 -14.78 -5.51
N SER A 351 23.55 -14.62 -4.36
CA SER A 351 23.38 -15.53 -3.22
C SER A 351 23.33 -14.70 -1.94
N PHE A 352 22.12 -14.53 -1.43
CA PHE A 352 21.82 -13.52 -0.42
C PHE A 352 21.94 -14.02 1.02
N THR A 353 22.50 -13.18 1.88
CA THR A 353 22.22 -13.21 3.31
C THR A 353 21.23 -12.10 3.66
N TYR A 354 20.23 -12.44 4.47
CA TYR A 354 19.16 -11.52 4.85
C TYR A 354 19.39 -10.98 6.28
N SER A 355 19.14 -9.69 6.46
CA SER A 355 19.19 -9.00 7.76
C SER A 355 18.11 -7.91 7.83
N ALA A 356 17.54 -7.69 9.01
CA ALA A 356 16.59 -6.60 9.24
C ALA A 356 17.03 -5.73 10.44
N GLU A 357 16.86 -4.42 10.33
CA GLU A 357 17.12 -3.43 11.39
C GLU A 357 15.99 -2.39 11.41
N GLY A 358 15.12 -2.50 12.41
CA GLY A 358 13.90 -1.68 12.48
C GLY A 358 13.02 -1.89 11.24
N ALA A 359 12.83 -0.82 10.47
CA ALA A 359 11.98 -0.80 9.28
C ALA A 359 12.65 -1.33 7.99
N GLU A 360 13.98 -1.44 7.93
CA GLU A 360 14.69 -1.88 6.72
C GLU A 360 14.99 -3.39 6.77
N LEU A 361 14.67 -4.11 5.69
CA LEU A 361 15.11 -5.47 5.43
C LEU A 361 16.07 -5.47 4.23
N THR A 362 17.34 -5.78 4.49
CA THR A 362 18.42 -5.91 3.51
C THR A 362 18.57 -7.36 3.06
N ALA A 363 18.69 -7.58 1.75
CA ALA A 363 19.31 -8.77 1.17
C ALA A 363 20.69 -8.39 0.61
N LEU A 364 21.75 -8.94 1.19
CA LEU A 364 23.14 -8.67 0.81
C LEU A 364 23.69 -9.83 -0.03
N CYS A 365 24.12 -9.58 -1.26
CA CYS A 365 24.77 -10.60 -2.08
C CYS A 365 26.17 -10.93 -1.52
N THR A 366 26.44 -12.23 -1.34
CA THR A 366 27.70 -12.76 -0.79
C THR A 366 28.76 -13.08 -1.84
N LYS A 367 28.43 -12.94 -3.12
CA LYS A 367 29.30 -13.28 -4.26
C LYS A 367 30.24 -12.13 -4.58
N LYS A 368 31.40 -12.46 -5.18
CA LYS A 368 32.32 -11.47 -5.75
C LYS A 368 31.74 -10.90 -7.05
N ASN A 369 32.17 -9.68 -7.41
CA ASN A 369 31.78 -9.00 -8.65
C ASN A 369 30.26 -8.82 -8.79
N CYS A 370 29.60 -8.48 -7.68
CA CYS A 370 28.18 -8.11 -7.68
C CYS A 370 27.97 -6.77 -8.42
N ASP A 371 26.85 -6.70 -9.13
CA ASP A 371 26.38 -5.58 -9.94
C ASP A 371 25.38 -4.66 -9.19
N LEU A 372 24.74 -5.18 -8.15
CA LEU A 372 23.86 -4.43 -7.24
C LEU A 372 24.63 -3.32 -6.50
N GLU A 373 23.99 -2.18 -6.26
CA GLU A 373 24.63 -1.07 -5.55
C GLU A 373 25.05 -1.48 -4.13
N ASN A 374 26.33 -1.28 -3.78
CA ASN A 374 26.91 -1.74 -2.52
C ASN A 374 26.70 -3.25 -2.24
N ASN A 375 26.52 -4.05 -3.29
CA ASN A 375 26.17 -5.48 -3.27
C ASN A 375 24.81 -5.82 -2.64
N LYS A 376 23.90 -4.86 -2.40
CA LYS A 376 22.63 -5.12 -1.69
C LYS A 376 21.39 -4.60 -2.41
N VAL A 377 20.24 -5.16 -2.02
CA VAL A 377 18.90 -4.61 -2.24
C VAL A 377 18.14 -4.56 -0.91
N THR A 378 17.12 -3.70 -0.84
CA THR A 378 16.40 -3.39 0.40
C THR A 378 14.90 -3.21 0.15
N ILE A 379 14.07 -3.77 1.02
CA ILE A 379 12.70 -3.28 1.23
C ILE A 379 12.62 -2.53 2.55
N THR A 380 11.77 -1.51 2.61
CA THR A 380 11.48 -0.75 3.84
C THR A 380 9.98 -0.75 4.09
N ILE A 381 9.57 -1.15 5.30
CA ILE A 381 8.16 -1.05 5.72
C ILE A 381 7.88 0.35 6.28
N ASN A 382 6.90 1.02 5.70
CA ASN A 382 6.47 2.38 6.02
C ASN A 382 5.24 2.29 6.92
N ALA A 383 5.23 3.04 8.02
CA ALA A 383 4.12 3.03 8.97
C ALA A 383 2.82 3.59 8.35
N PRO A 384 1.64 3.14 8.82
CA PRO A 384 0.36 3.75 8.48
C PRO A 384 0.33 5.25 8.75
N THR A 385 -0.53 5.96 8.02
CA THR A 385 -0.69 7.42 8.17
C THR A 385 -1.92 7.80 9.00
N LEU A 386 -2.88 6.88 9.16
CA LEU A 386 -3.97 7.01 10.13
C LEU A 386 -3.40 7.00 11.55
N THR A 387 -3.53 8.13 12.25
CA THR A 387 -2.98 8.35 13.60
C THR A 387 -4.05 8.73 14.63
N VAL A 388 -5.30 8.90 14.20
CA VAL A 388 -6.47 9.21 15.05
C VAL A 388 -7.68 8.47 14.49
N TYR A 389 -8.51 7.87 15.35
CA TYR A 389 -9.73 7.17 14.94
C TYR A 389 -10.67 8.05 14.09
N ASN A 390 -11.10 7.54 12.93
CA ASN A 390 -11.88 8.30 11.93
C ASN A 390 -11.25 9.65 11.53
N GLY A 391 -9.92 9.79 11.63
CA GLY A 391 -9.17 10.92 11.12
C GLY A 391 -8.81 10.80 9.63
N ASP A 392 -8.04 11.77 9.13
CA ASP A 392 -7.41 11.67 7.81
C ASP A 392 -6.20 10.70 7.87
N GLY A 393 -6.01 9.92 6.80
CA GLY A 393 -4.88 9.00 6.64
C GLY A 393 -5.31 7.55 6.38
N ASP A 394 -4.37 6.74 5.89
CA ASP A 394 -4.56 5.34 5.55
C ASP A 394 -4.11 4.43 6.69
N ALA A 395 -4.91 3.41 7.02
CA ALA A 395 -4.62 2.44 8.08
C ALA A 395 -3.57 1.38 7.68
N GLU A 396 -3.37 1.18 6.38
CA GLU A 396 -2.46 0.18 5.83
C GLU A 396 -1.00 0.70 5.84
N ALA A 397 -0.10 -0.17 6.27
CA ALA A 397 1.34 -0.01 6.07
C ALA A 397 1.69 -0.38 4.62
N THR A 398 2.81 0.14 4.11
CA THR A 398 3.25 -0.11 2.72
C THR A 398 4.74 -0.39 2.65
N LEU A 399 5.17 -1.20 1.69
CA LEU A 399 6.57 -1.50 1.41
C LEU A 399 7.10 -0.57 0.30
N THR A 400 8.34 -0.13 0.44
CA THR A 400 9.09 0.55 -0.63
C THR A 400 10.33 -0.25 -0.99
N GLY A 401 10.68 -0.29 -2.29
CA GLY A 401 11.83 -1.03 -2.83
C GLY A 401 11.51 -2.40 -3.44
N ILE A 402 10.25 -2.85 -3.43
CA ILE A 402 9.80 -4.18 -3.89
C ILE A 402 10.39 -4.55 -5.25
N ASP A 403 10.10 -3.78 -6.31
CA ASP A 403 10.49 -4.10 -7.70
C ASP A 403 11.98 -4.47 -7.85
N ALA A 404 12.86 -3.74 -7.17
CA ALA A 404 14.30 -3.95 -7.24
C ALA A 404 14.76 -5.11 -6.34
N PHE A 405 14.06 -5.36 -5.24
CA PHE A 405 14.33 -6.47 -4.34
C PHE A 405 13.92 -7.81 -4.95
N ASP A 406 12.72 -7.90 -5.52
CA ASP A 406 12.20 -9.11 -6.14
C ASP A 406 12.93 -9.42 -7.45
N ALA A 407 13.22 -8.43 -8.29
CA ALA A 407 14.01 -8.62 -9.52
C ALA A 407 15.45 -9.12 -9.25
N ALA A 408 16.02 -8.81 -8.09
CA ALA A 408 17.34 -9.29 -7.70
C ALA A 408 17.30 -10.63 -6.92
N THR A 409 16.27 -10.87 -6.11
CA THR A 409 16.19 -12.06 -5.23
C THR A 409 15.41 -13.23 -5.81
N GLY A 410 14.58 -13.01 -6.83
CA GLY A 410 13.64 -14.00 -7.36
C GLY A 410 12.47 -14.31 -6.42
N LEU A 411 12.24 -13.46 -5.42
CA LEU A 411 11.08 -13.53 -4.53
C LEU A 411 9.88 -12.80 -5.15
N ALA A 412 8.73 -12.90 -4.48
CA ALA A 412 7.54 -12.13 -4.76
C ALA A 412 7.00 -11.63 -3.41
N VAL A 413 7.35 -10.39 -3.03
CA VAL A 413 6.99 -9.76 -1.75
C VAL A 413 5.98 -8.64 -2.03
N SER A 414 4.94 -8.53 -1.20
CA SER A 414 3.87 -7.55 -1.41
C SER A 414 3.39 -6.91 -0.11
N ASP A 415 2.62 -5.82 -0.23
CA ASP A 415 1.93 -5.20 0.91
C ASP A 415 0.95 -6.17 1.59
N ALA A 416 0.44 -7.16 0.86
CA ALA A 416 -0.46 -8.19 1.41
C ALA A 416 0.25 -9.21 2.32
N ASP A 417 1.59 -9.25 2.30
CA ASP A 417 2.43 -10.07 3.19
C ASP A 417 2.74 -9.38 4.52
N ILE A 418 2.26 -8.15 4.73
CA ILE A 418 2.39 -7.43 6.01
C ILE A 418 1.43 -8.04 7.05
N GLU A 419 1.99 -8.42 8.20
CA GLU A 419 1.25 -8.86 9.37
C GLU A 419 1.21 -7.75 10.43
N TYR A 420 -0.01 -7.48 10.91
CA TYR A 420 -0.33 -6.52 11.97
C TYR A 420 -0.62 -7.23 13.30
N ALA A 421 -0.06 -6.70 14.38
CA ALA A 421 -0.29 -7.19 15.74
C ALA A 421 -0.43 -6.04 16.75
N GLY A 422 -1.21 -6.26 17.80
CA GLY A 422 -1.33 -5.36 18.95
C GLY A 422 -0.07 -5.40 19.81
N THR A 423 0.26 -4.26 20.43
CA THR A 423 1.42 -4.12 21.34
C THR A 423 0.99 -3.52 22.68
N GLY A 424 1.82 -3.69 23.70
CA GLY A 424 1.58 -3.12 25.03
C GLY A 424 0.38 -3.77 25.73
N SER A 425 -0.75 -3.05 25.76
CA SER A 425 -2.04 -3.53 26.28
C SER A 425 -3.11 -3.71 25.19
N THR A 426 -2.74 -3.56 23.91
CA THR A 426 -3.64 -3.68 22.77
C THR A 426 -3.73 -5.14 22.35
N ASP A 427 -4.93 -5.72 22.40
CA ASP A 427 -5.19 -7.10 21.96
C ASP A 427 -5.66 -7.09 20.49
N TYR A 428 -4.78 -7.50 19.57
CA TYR A 428 -5.06 -7.51 18.13
C TYR A 428 -4.10 -8.46 17.39
N GLY A 429 -4.61 -9.13 16.36
CA GLY A 429 -3.81 -9.97 15.46
C GLY A 429 -3.24 -11.25 16.09
N PRO A 430 -2.30 -11.94 15.42
CA PRO A 430 -1.77 -11.62 14.08
C PRO A 430 -2.87 -11.59 13.00
N SER A 431 -2.74 -10.65 12.06
CA SER A 431 -3.75 -10.34 11.03
C SER A 431 -3.11 -9.63 9.84
N ASN A 432 -3.47 -9.96 8.60
CA ASN A 432 -3.08 -9.20 7.40
C ASN A 432 -4.07 -8.05 7.10
N THR A 433 -5.18 -7.94 7.83
CA THR A 433 -6.03 -6.74 7.85
C THR A 433 -5.41 -5.71 8.80
N ALA A 434 -5.36 -4.45 8.38
CA ALA A 434 -4.91 -3.35 9.22
C ALA A 434 -5.97 -2.96 10.28
N PRO A 435 -5.57 -2.58 11.51
CA PRO A 435 -6.46 -2.03 12.53
C PRO A 435 -6.82 -0.56 12.24
N ASP A 436 -8.09 -0.20 12.46
CA ASP A 436 -8.64 1.15 12.28
C ASP A 436 -9.10 1.82 13.59
N VAL A 437 -9.05 1.10 14.72
CA VAL A 437 -9.47 1.56 16.06
C VAL A 437 -8.27 2.00 16.94
N PRO A 438 -8.49 2.76 18.03
CA PRO A 438 -7.40 3.19 18.89
C PRO A 438 -6.64 2.07 19.59
N GLY A 439 -5.31 2.22 19.63
CA GLY A 439 -4.39 1.25 20.19
C GLY A 439 -2.96 1.50 19.73
N THR A 440 -2.04 0.75 20.32
CA THR A 440 -0.62 0.69 19.91
C THR A 440 -0.37 -0.61 19.16
N TYR A 441 0.22 -0.51 17.98
CA TYR A 441 0.29 -1.60 16.99
C TYR A 441 1.70 -1.75 16.42
N ARG A 442 1.94 -2.90 15.81
CA ARG A 442 3.10 -3.21 14.99
C ARG A 442 2.62 -3.68 13.63
N ALA A 443 3.15 -3.09 12.56
CA ALA A 443 3.13 -3.68 11.23
C ALA A 443 4.51 -4.33 10.98
N SER A 444 4.54 -5.50 10.37
CA SER A 444 5.79 -6.24 10.15
C SER A 444 5.77 -7.14 8.92
N ILE A 445 6.94 -7.35 8.32
CA ILE A 445 7.15 -8.21 7.16
C ILE A 445 8.26 -9.22 7.47
N ASN A 446 8.03 -10.50 7.16
CA ASN A 446 8.98 -11.59 7.43
C ASN A 446 9.51 -12.21 6.13
N VAL A 447 10.75 -11.88 5.76
CA VAL A 447 11.44 -12.48 4.60
C VAL A 447 12.60 -13.34 5.10
N ASN A 448 12.60 -14.64 4.75
CA ASN A 448 13.66 -15.59 5.11
C ASN A 448 14.06 -15.59 6.60
N ASN A 449 13.05 -15.59 7.49
CA ASN A 449 13.23 -15.53 8.96
C ASN A 449 14.00 -14.28 9.43
N LYS A 450 13.71 -13.14 8.79
CA LYS A 450 14.10 -11.79 9.21
C LYS A 450 12.86 -10.92 9.19
N ILE A 451 12.60 -10.27 10.33
CA ILE A 451 11.41 -9.45 10.53
C ILE A 451 11.84 -7.99 10.56
N ALA A 452 11.43 -7.22 9.56
CA ALA A 452 11.43 -5.76 9.64
C ALA A 452 10.04 -5.31 10.13
N TYR A 453 9.99 -4.23 10.90
CA TYR A 453 8.76 -3.77 11.53
C TYR A 453 8.77 -2.26 11.81
N VAL A 454 7.56 -1.72 11.97
CA VAL A 454 7.29 -0.38 12.49
C VAL A 454 6.23 -0.44 13.58
N ASP A 455 6.52 0.19 14.71
CA ASP A 455 5.55 0.40 15.79
C ASP A 455 4.83 1.74 15.56
N TYR A 456 3.51 1.76 15.73
CA TYR A 456 2.67 2.95 15.53
C TYR A 456 1.49 3.00 16.52
N GLU A 457 0.80 4.13 16.58
CA GLU A 457 -0.31 4.38 17.51
C GLU A 457 -1.47 5.06 16.77
N ILE A 458 -2.69 4.56 16.98
CA ILE A 458 -3.93 5.24 16.61
C ILE A 458 -4.50 5.83 17.91
N ALA A 459 -4.56 7.15 17.98
CA ALA A 459 -5.12 7.85 19.13
C ALA A 459 -6.66 7.85 19.11
N LYS A 460 -7.27 7.96 20.30
CA LYS A 460 -8.71 8.23 20.44
C LYS A 460 -9.06 9.59 19.86
N ALA A 461 -10.22 9.69 19.22
CA ALA A 461 -10.69 10.94 18.63
C ALA A 461 -11.30 11.87 19.68
N ASP A 462 -11.13 13.19 19.50
CA ASP A 462 -11.78 14.19 20.33
C ASP A 462 -13.26 14.37 19.96
N ILE A 463 -14.10 14.52 20.98
CA ILE A 463 -15.50 14.94 20.82
C ILE A 463 -15.61 16.46 20.98
N ASN A 464 -16.50 17.08 20.20
CA ASN A 464 -16.80 18.52 20.26
C ASN A 464 -18.25 18.80 20.68
N PRO A 465 -18.63 18.48 21.93
CA PRO A 465 -19.99 18.61 22.42
C PRO A 465 -20.33 20.04 22.84
N THR A 466 -21.62 20.30 23.03
CA THR A 466 -22.14 21.48 23.75
C THR A 466 -23.25 21.05 24.69
N VAL A 467 -23.37 21.72 25.84
CA VAL A 467 -24.50 21.59 26.76
C VAL A 467 -25.39 22.83 26.69
N THR A 468 -26.70 22.65 26.79
CA THR A 468 -27.69 23.72 26.93
C THR A 468 -28.67 23.39 28.05
N ILE A 469 -29.23 24.41 28.71
CA ILE A 469 -30.27 24.28 29.73
C ILE A 469 -31.09 25.57 29.76
N ASP A 470 -32.41 25.47 29.77
CA ASP A 470 -33.30 26.64 29.84
C ASP A 470 -33.44 27.17 31.27
N SER A 471 -33.66 28.47 31.41
CA SER A 471 -33.81 29.15 32.72
C SER A 471 -35.27 29.22 33.19
N TRP A 472 -35.60 28.64 34.36
CA TRP A 472 -36.94 28.59 34.96
C TRP A 472 -37.18 29.66 36.04
N VAL A 473 -38.40 29.71 36.59
CA VAL A 473 -38.77 30.58 37.73
C VAL A 473 -38.75 29.78 39.04
N PHE A 474 -38.36 30.43 40.14
CA PHE A 474 -38.38 29.85 41.48
C PHE A 474 -39.75 29.25 41.84
N GLY A 475 -39.73 28.01 42.35
CA GLY A 475 -40.93 27.24 42.67
C GLY A 475 -41.52 26.41 41.52
N GLU A 476 -41.04 26.58 40.28
CA GLU A 476 -41.40 25.70 39.17
C GLU A 476 -40.54 24.42 39.14
N SER A 477 -40.91 23.47 38.27
CA SER A 477 -40.06 22.31 37.99
C SER A 477 -38.77 22.76 37.29
N PRO A 478 -37.58 22.25 37.68
CA PRO A 478 -36.35 22.50 36.95
C PRO A 478 -36.44 22.04 35.49
N ASN A 479 -35.68 22.71 34.61
CA ASN A 479 -35.49 22.25 33.24
C ASN A 479 -34.33 21.25 33.20
N ASP A 480 -34.45 20.20 32.39
CA ASP A 480 -33.36 19.25 32.15
C ASP A 480 -32.29 19.85 31.21
N PRO A 481 -31.00 19.64 31.48
CA PRO A 481 -29.93 19.96 30.53
C PRO A 481 -29.90 18.95 29.36
N ALA A 482 -29.59 19.46 28.17
CA ALA A 482 -29.39 18.67 26.95
C ALA A 482 -27.94 18.78 26.48
N VAL A 483 -27.40 17.71 25.88
CA VAL A 483 -26.08 17.69 25.23
C VAL A 483 -26.22 17.35 23.75
N THR A 484 -25.50 18.07 22.90
CA THR A 484 -25.32 17.76 21.47
C THR A 484 -23.84 17.60 21.16
N GLY A 485 -23.48 16.97 20.03
CA GLY A 485 -22.08 16.78 19.61
C GLY A 485 -21.30 15.69 20.37
N ASN A 486 -21.97 14.87 21.18
CA ASN A 486 -21.39 13.67 21.81
C ASN A 486 -21.29 12.51 20.81
N THR A 487 -20.41 12.64 19.81
CA THR A 487 -20.23 11.65 18.73
C THR A 487 -19.73 10.29 19.25
N GLY A 488 -18.94 10.28 20.31
CA GLY A 488 -18.46 9.05 20.97
C GLY A 488 -19.49 8.32 21.82
N ASN A 489 -20.73 8.83 21.93
CA ASN A 489 -21.80 8.29 22.78
C ASN A 489 -21.40 8.11 24.26
N GLY A 490 -20.45 8.92 24.74
CA GLY A 490 -19.93 8.86 26.10
C GLY A 490 -21.02 9.13 27.14
N LYS A 491 -20.95 8.44 28.29
CA LYS A 491 -21.96 8.60 29.34
C LYS A 491 -21.92 10.02 29.92
N VAL A 492 -23.02 10.75 29.80
CA VAL A 492 -23.16 12.11 30.34
C VAL A 492 -23.53 12.09 31.82
N SER A 493 -22.88 12.92 32.62
CA SER A 493 -23.22 13.20 34.02
C SER A 493 -23.27 14.71 34.26
N TYR A 494 -24.30 15.22 34.93
CA TYR A 494 -24.50 16.66 35.13
C TYR A 494 -24.17 17.11 36.54
N PHE A 495 -23.55 18.28 36.66
CA PHE A 495 -23.19 18.92 37.93
C PHE A 495 -23.50 20.41 37.90
N TYR A 496 -23.78 21.01 39.05
CA TYR A 496 -24.23 22.39 39.20
C TYR A 496 -23.44 23.14 40.28
N LYS A 497 -23.16 24.43 40.04
CA LYS A 497 -22.59 25.38 41.00
C LYS A 497 -23.17 26.79 40.81
N GLU A 498 -22.99 27.69 41.77
CA GLU A 498 -23.26 29.12 41.59
C GLU A 498 -22.33 29.72 40.50
N GLN A 499 -22.86 30.63 39.68
CA GLN A 499 -22.11 31.22 38.56
C GLN A 499 -20.89 31.98 39.08
N GLY A 500 -19.69 31.58 38.62
CA GLY A 500 -18.42 32.17 39.05
C GLY A 500 -17.86 31.64 40.37
N ALA A 501 -18.47 30.63 41.01
CA ALA A 501 -17.87 29.90 42.12
C ALA A 501 -16.72 28.98 41.65
N GLU A 502 -15.84 28.57 42.57
CA GLU A 502 -14.73 27.63 42.33
C GLU A 502 -15.24 26.27 41.81
N ASP A 503 -14.52 25.61 40.90
CA ASP A 503 -14.96 24.32 40.33
C ASP A 503 -15.03 23.17 41.36
N SER A 504 -14.36 23.32 42.51
CA SER A 504 -14.50 22.41 43.66
C SER A 504 -15.87 22.47 44.35
N THR A 505 -16.76 23.38 43.92
CA THR A 505 -18.13 23.54 44.46
C THR A 505 -19.22 22.86 43.62
N TYR A 506 -18.88 22.21 42.50
CA TYR A 506 -19.84 21.44 41.71
C TYR A 506 -20.49 20.31 42.52
N THR A 507 -21.82 20.19 42.44
CA THR A 507 -22.60 19.10 43.05
C THR A 507 -23.51 18.43 42.02
N ASP A 508 -23.93 17.19 42.28
CA ASP A 508 -24.93 16.45 41.48
C ASP A 508 -26.38 16.98 41.65
N SER A 509 -26.57 17.89 42.59
CA SER A 509 -27.88 18.34 43.06
C SER A 509 -28.33 19.58 42.30
N VAL A 510 -29.45 19.47 41.58
CA VAL A 510 -30.06 20.60 40.85
C VAL A 510 -30.39 21.73 41.83
N PRO A 511 -29.94 22.98 41.58
CA PRO A 511 -30.21 24.10 42.48
C PRO A 511 -31.71 24.44 42.51
N THR A 512 -32.17 24.96 43.65
CA THR A 512 -33.60 25.27 43.89
C THR A 512 -33.84 26.69 44.42
N ALA A 513 -32.80 27.45 44.73
CA ALA A 513 -32.89 28.83 45.19
C ALA A 513 -32.82 29.82 44.01
N GLU A 514 -33.32 31.04 44.20
CA GLU A 514 -33.13 32.13 43.24
C GLU A 514 -31.64 32.46 43.07
N GLY A 515 -31.16 32.58 41.84
CA GLY A 515 -29.75 32.84 41.58
C GLY A 515 -29.31 32.51 40.15
N LYS A 516 -28.01 32.72 39.90
CA LYS A 516 -27.33 32.36 38.65
C LYS A 516 -26.41 31.19 38.89
N TYR A 517 -26.43 30.23 37.96
CA TYR A 517 -25.80 28.93 38.12
C TYR A 517 -25.10 28.52 36.83
N THR A 518 -24.04 27.72 36.96
CA THR A 518 -23.37 27.05 35.86
C THR A 518 -23.68 25.56 35.96
N VAL A 519 -24.21 24.96 34.89
CA VAL A 519 -24.22 23.49 34.71
C VAL A 519 -22.93 23.07 34.02
N LYS A 520 -22.38 21.93 34.42
CA LYS A 520 -21.32 21.19 33.72
C LYS A 520 -21.86 19.83 33.30
N ALA A 521 -21.76 19.51 32.02
CA ALA A 521 -21.87 18.16 31.51
C ALA A 521 -20.48 17.54 31.45
N SER A 522 -20.27 16.48 32.23
CA SER A 522 -19.07 15.63 32.18
C SER A 522 -19.40 14.41 31.33
N ILE A 523 -18.68 14.21 30.23
CA ILE A 523 -18.93 13.15 29.25
C ILE A 523 -17.79 12.15 29.34
N GLN A 524 -18.12 10.93 29.75
CA GLN A 524 -17.14 9.87 29.96
C GLN A 524 -16.48 9.44 28.64
N GLU A 525 -15.17 9.24 28.70
CA GLU A 525 -14.35 8.58 27.67
C GLU A 525 -14.92 7.20 27.29
N THR A 526 -14.78 6.83 26.01
CA THR A 526 -15.13 5.50 25.48
C THR A 526 -13.91 4.87 24.81
N ASP A 527 -14.03 3.65 24.29
CA ASP A 527 -12.90 2.93 23.69
C ASP A 527 -12.29 3.71 22.51
N ASN A 528 -13.12 4.37 21.70
CA ASN A 528 -12.68 5.06 20.48
C ASN A 528 -12.57 6.60 20.61
N TYR A 529 -13.10 7.20 21.68
CA TYR A 529 -13.20 8.66 21.84
C TYR A 529 -12.80 9.16 23.23
N ASN A 530 -12.10 10.30 23.27
CA ASN A 530 -11.75 11.01 24.50
C ASN A 530 -13.00 11.55 25.22
N GLY A 531 -12.93 11.60 26.55
CA GLY A 531 -13.95 12.30 27.36
C GLY A 531 -13.84 13.83 27.24
N ASN A 532 -14.90 14.55 27.57
CA ASN A 532 -14.91 16.02 27.51
C ASN A 532 -15.83 16.62 28.58
N GLU A 533 -15.54 17.84 29.06
CA GLU A 533 -16.36 18.57 30.01
C GLU A 533 -16.76 19.94 29.44
N VAL A 534 -18.07 20.20 29.35
CA VAL A 534 -18.61 21.44 28.79
C VAL A 534 -19.62 22.08 29.74
N THR A 535 -19.72 23.41 29.70
CA THR A 535 -20.54 24.20 30.64
C THR A 535 -21.54 25.12 29.94
N ALA A 536 -22.62 25.45 30.65
CA ALA A 536 -23.56 26.50 30.27
C ALA A 536 -24.10 27.22 31.52
N ASP A 537 -24.42 28.51 31.38
CA ASP A 537 -24.97 29.33 32.46
C ASP A 537 -26.48 29.48 32.34
N PHE A 538 -27.19 29.47 33.47
CA PHE A 538 -28.63 29.67 33.56
C PHE A 538 -29.02 30.45 34.83
N GLU A 539 -30.29 30.85 34.91
CA GLU A 539 -30.84 31.64 36.01
C GLU A 539 -32.11 30.99 36.55
N ILE A 540 -32.18 30.79 37.86
CA ILE A 540 -33.44 30.52 38.57
C ILE A 540 -34.00 31.88 38.94
N LYS A 541 -34.97 32.33 38.15
CA LYS A 541 -35.50 33.69 38.20
C LYS A 541 -36.44 33.86 39.38
N ALA A 542 -36.38 35.03 40.02
CA ALA A 542 -37.34 35.39 41.05
C ALA A 542 -38.78 35.44 40.51
N VAL A 543 -39.76 35.21 41.39
CA VAL A 543 -41.17 35.40 41.03
C VAL A 543 -41.43 36.88 40.75
N ALA A 544 -42.04 37.16 39.60
CA ALA A 544 -42.41 38.50 39.19
C ALA A 544 -43.83 38.52 38.62
N TYR A 545 -44.61 39.51 39.02
CA TYR A 545 -45.96 39.75 38.52
C TYR A 545 -45.98 40.96 37.59
N SER A 546 -46.88 40.97 36.62
CA SER A 546 -47.09 42.08 35.69
C SER A 546 -48.58 42.31 35.44
N PHE A 547 -48.95 43.58 35.21
CA PHE A 547 -50.30 43.97 34.80
C PHE A 547 -50.49 43.83 33.29
N ASP A 548 -51.74 43.64 32.82
CA ASP A 548 -52.04 43.62 31.38
C ASP A 548 -51.90 44.99 30.69
N LYS A 549 -51.77 46.09 31.46
CA LYS A 549 -51.61 47.47 30.98
C LYS A 549 -50.84 48.33 31.99
N ASP A 550 -50.03 49.27 31.50
CA ASP A 550 -49.35 50.30 32.33
C ASP A 550 -50.34 51.26 33.02
N SER A 551 -51.51 51.47 32.42
CA SER A 551 -52.58 52.29 33.00
C SER A 551 -53.97 51.93 32.48
N TYR A 552 -54.98 52.33 33.26
CA TYR A 552 -56.39 52.09 32.99
C TYR A 552 -57.20 53.40 33.04
N VAL A 553 -58.42 53.37 32.53
CA VAL A 553 -59.36 54.50 32.58
C VAL A 553 -60.73 53.98 32.96
N TRP A 554 -61.42 54.69 33.85
CA TRP A 554 -62.82 54.43 34.19
C TRP A 554 -63.64 55.72 34.16
N THR A 555 -64.93 55.60 33.84
CA THR A 555 -65.82 56.76 33.65
C THR A 555 -66.84 56.84 34.78
N LYS A 556 -66.76 57.90 35.59
CA LYS A 556 -67.63 58.11 36.75
C LYS A 556 -69.09 58.33 36.33
N GLY A 557 -69.99 57.55 36.91
CA GLY A 557 -71.40 57.45 36.51
C GLY A 557 -71.68 56.48 35.36
N SER A 558 -70.70 55.71 34.89
CA SER A 558 -70.95 54.59 33.96
C SER A 558 -71.41 53.32 34.70
N ASN A 559 -71.99 52.38 33.95
CA ASN A 559 -72.38 51.05 34.45
C ASN A 559 -71.28 49.98 34.22
N GLU A 560 -70.09 50.38 33.78
CA GLU A 560 -68.98 49.47 33.48
C GLU A 560 -68.12 49.23 34.73
N VAL A 561 -67.61 48.02 34.90
CA VAL A 561 -66.63 47.69 35.96
C VAL A 561 -65.21 47.96 35.47
N LEU A 562 -64.33 48.45 36.34
CA LEU A 562 -62.90 48.57 36.04
C LEU A 562 -62.25 47.19 36.17
N VAL A 563 -61.82 46.61 35.05
CA VAL A 563 -61.15 45.30 34.99
C VAL A 563 -59.64 45.51 34.89
N VAL A 564 -58.92 44.97 35.87
CA VAL A 564 -57.45 44.99 35.97
C VAL A 564 -56.99 43.54 36.07
N LYS A 565 -56.00 43.16 35.25
CA LYS A 565 -55.47 41.78 35.24
C LYS A 565 -54.00 41.76 35.61
N ALA A 566 -53.59 40.76 36.38
CA ALA A 566 -52.18 40.44 36.61
C ALA A 566 -51.88 38.97 36.36
N SER A 567 -50.68 38.72 35.85
CA SER A 567 -50.10 37.39 35.58
C SER A 567 -48.71 37.31 36.19
N ARG A 568 -48.30 36.13 36.65
CA ARG A 568 -46.91 35.86 37.06
C ARG A 568 -46.05 35.42 35.85
N ASN A 569 -44.73 35.50 36.01
CA ASN A 569 -43.73 35.01 35.05
C ASN A 569 -43.60 33.46 35.00
N ALA A 570 -44.18 32.78 35.99
CA ALA A 570 -44.33 31.32 36.09
C ALA A 570 -45.74 30.86 35.65
N SER A 571 -46.07 29.58 35.87
CA SER A 571 -47.38 28.96 35.63
C SER A 571 -48.56 29.81 36.12
N ASN A 572 -49.22 30.46 35.16
CA ASN A 572 -50.29 31.44 35.37
C ASN A 572 -51.45 30.91 36.25
N ASN A 573 -51.72 29.59 36.19
CA ASN A 573 -52.79 28.94 36.95
C ASN A 573 -52.60 28.96 38.48
N THR A 574 -51.39 29.25 38.98
CA THR A 574 -51.13 29.42 40.43
C THR A 574 -51.21 30.88 40.90
N THR A 575 -51.25 31.87 40.00
CA THR A 575 -51.22 33.32 40.32
C THR A 575 -52.24 33.73 41.39
N ILE A 576 -53.43 33.10 41.38
CA ILE A 576 -54.52 33.37 42.32
C ILE A 576 -54.25 32.85 43.74
N ASN A 577 -53.44 31.79 43.90
CA ASN A 577 -53.18 31.16 45.21
C ASN A 577 -52.33 32.05 46.13
N HIS A 578 -51.53 32.94 45.53
CA HIS A 578 -50.62 33.87 46.21
C HIS A 578 -51.24 35.26 46.41
N PHE A 579 -52.42 35.52 45.84
CA PHE A 579 -53.03 36.84 45.85
C PHE A 579 -53.66 37.16 47.21
N LEU A 580 -53.09 38.14 47.91
CA LEU A 580 -53.52 38.57 49.24
C LEU A 580 -54.58 39.69 49.21
N GLY A 581 -54.73 40.39 48.09
CA GLY A 581 -55.75 41.41 47.90
C GLY A 581 -55.32 42.61 47.07
N VAL A 582 -56.24 43.57 46.98
CA VAL A 582 -56.09 44.79 46.17
C VAL A 582 -56.25 46.05 47.03
N LEU A 583 -55.39 47.04 46.79
CA LEU A 583 -55.47 48.38 47.38
C LEU A 583 -55.73 49.41 46.27
N VAL A 584 -56.51 50.43 46.57
CA VAL A 584 -56.65 51.65 45.76
C VAL A 584 -56.20 52.84 46.60
N ASP A 585 -55.28 53.65 46.07
CA ASP A 585 -54.63 54.77 46.77
C ASP A 585 -54.03 54.38 48.15
N ASN A 586 -53.49 53.16 48.24
CA ASN A 586 -52.99 52.49 49.47
C ASN A 586 -54.07 52.21 50.54
N THR A 587 -55.36 52.23 50.17
CA THR A 587 -56.48 51.76 51.00
C THR A 587 -56.96 50.40 50.50
N ALA A 588 -57.09 49.40 51.38
CA ALA A 588 -57.60 48.08 51.00
C ALA A 588 -59.05 48.15 50.49
N VAL A 589 -59.35 47.39 49.44
CA VAL A 589 -60.71 47.20 48.92
C VAL A 589 -61.33 45.97 49.60
N ASN A 590 -62.60 46.04 49.98
CA ASN A 590 -63.32 44.90 50.57
C ASN A 590 -63.73 43.88 49.50
N ASP A 591 -63.86 42.61 49.86
CA ASP A 591 -64.38 41.56 48.97
C ASP A 591 -65.79 41.91 48.42
N GLU A 592 -66.60 42.60 49.22
CA GLU A 592 -67.92 43.11 48.80
C GLU A 592 -67.83 44.18 47.70
N ASP A 593 -66.71 44.89 47.57
CA ASP A 593 -66.47 45.97 46.60
C ASP A 593 -65.80 45.49 45.28
N CYS A 594 -65.40 44.22 45.17
CA CYS A 594 -64.75 43.65 43.98
C CYS A 594 -65.28 42.26 43.56
N GLU A 595 -64.84 41.76 42.41
CA GLU A 595 -64.97 40.37 41.95
C GLU A 595 -63.59 39.90 41.49
N ILE A 596 -63.17 38.70 41.89
CA ILE A 596 -61.86 38.13 41.56
C ILE A 596 -62.08 36.83 40.79
N LEU A 597 -61.38 36.63 39.67
CA LEU A 597 -61.38 35.38 38.90
C LEU A 597 -59.99 34.73 38.88
N ASP A 598 -59.96 33.48 38.42
CA ASP A 598 -58.83 32.55 38.41
C ASP A 598 -58.15 32.41 37.03
N GLY A 599 -57.14 31.53 36.95
CA GLY A 599 -56.29 31.32 35.76
C GLY A 599 -55.25 32.44 35.51
N SER A 600 -55.62 33.68 35.87
CA SER A 600 -54.79 34.86 36.17
C SER A 600 -55.51 35.62 37.28
N VAL A 601 -54.85 36.55 37.99
CA VAL A 601 -55.60 37.42 38.92
C VAL A 601 -56.34 38.49 38.11
N ILE A 602 -57.65 38.31 37.94
CA ILE A 602 -58.51 39.29 37.28
C ILE A 602 -59.40 39.93 38.33
N VAL A 603 -59.09 41.17 38.71
CA VAL A 603 -59.94 41.96 39.62
C VAL A 603 -60.87 42.84 38.80
N LYS A 604 -62.17 42.75 39.08
CA LYS A 604 -63.18 43.71 38.63
C LYS A 604 -63.62 44.55 39.83
N LEU A 605 -63.30 45.84 39.83
CA LEU A 605 -63.81 46.76 40.86
C LEU A 605 -65.27 47.13 40.52
N LYS A 606 -66.16 47.03 41.52
CA LYS A 606 -67.60 47.26 41.31
C LYS A 606 -67.91 48.74 41.13
N VAL A 607 -68.93 49.03 40.32
CA VAL A 607 -69.43 50.39 40.03
C VAL A 607 -69.74 51.18 41.32
N GLU A 608 -70.26 50.51 42.34
CA GLU A 608 -70.57 51.13 43.64
C GLU A 608 -69.31 51.59 44.38
N TYR A 609 -68.20 50.83 44.33
CA TYR A 609 -66.91 51.26 44.86
C TYR A 609 -66.33 52.42 44.06
N LEU A 610 -66.26 52.28 42.74
CA LEU A 610 -65.62 53.24 41.85
C LEU A 610 -66.31 54.63 41.87
N ASN A 611 -67.63 54.70 42.11
CA ASN A 611 -68.32 55.97 42.29
C ASN A 611 -67.98 56.70 43.61
N LYS A 612 -67.39 56.02 44.61
CA LYS A 612 -66.90 56.64 45.86
C LYS A 612 -65.61 57.45 45.64
N LEU A 613 -64.80 57.07 44.64
CA LEU A 613 -63.52 57.71 44.30
C LEU A 613 -63.71 59.10 43.67
N ASP A 614 -62.76 60.01 43.85
CA ASP A 614 -62.80 61.36 43.26
C ASP A 614 -62.56 61.37 41.72
N LEU A 615 -62.51 62.56 41.11
CA LEU A 615 -62.10 62.71 39.71
C LEU A 615 -60.60 63.00 39.65
N GLY A 616 -59.82 62.13 38.99
CA GLY A 616 -58.37 62.30 38.92
C GLY A 616 -57.63 61.03 38.56
N ASN A 617 -56.34 60.99 38.91
CA ASN A 617 -55.51 59.80 38.83
C ASN A 617 -55.44 59.14 40.20
N HIS A 618 -55.63 57.83 40.21
CA HIS A 618 -55.57 56.94 41.36
C HIS A 618 -54.50 55.86 41.11
N THR A 619 -54.00 55.23 42.17
CA THR A 619 -53.19 54.01 42.04
C THR A 619 -54.01 52.78 42.41
N ILE A 620 -53.74 51.67 41.73
CA ILE A 620 -54.20 50.33 42.12
C ILE A 620 -52.97 49.45 42.37
N LYS A 621 -52.98 48.71 43.47
CA LYS A 621 -51.92 47.77 43.84
C LYS A 621 -52.48 46.37 44.04
N PHE A 622 -51.79 45.36 43.54
CA PHE A 622 -52.05 43.96 43.87
C PHE A 622 -50.94 43.47 44.80
N VAL A 623 -51.32 42.79 45.88
CA VAL A 623 -50.40 42.25 46.89
C VAL A 623 -50.35 40.74 46.75
N PHE A 624 -49.12 40.19 46.82
CA PHE A 624 -48.83 38.78 46.76
C PHE A 624 -48.02 38.34 47.99
N ASP A 625 -48.02 37.05 48.31
CA ASP A 625 -47.23 36.50 49.43
C ASP A 625 -45.82 36.04 49.03
N ASP A 626 -45.56 35.84 47.73
CA ASP A 626 -44.31 35.32 47.18
C ASP A 626 -43.51 36.33 46.33
N ALA A 627 -43.98 37.57 46.19
CA ALA A 627 -43.27 38.64 45.47
C ALA A 627 -43.65 40.05 45.97
N PRO A 628 -42.90 41.11 45.60
CA PRO A 628 -43.26 42.50 45.90
C PRO A 628 -44.62 42.92 45.32
N GLU A 629 -45.28 43.88 45.96
CA GLU A 629 -46.50 44.50 45.43
C GLU A 629 -46.26 45.19 44.08
N ILE A 630 -47.22 45.03 43.15
CA ILE A 630 -47.20 45.71 41.84
C ILE A 630 -48.19 46.86 41.83
N GLU A 631 -47.78 48.02 41.30
CA GLU A 631 -48.63 49.23 41.17
C GLU A 631 -48.91 49.56 39.70
N ALA A 632 -50.17 49.87 39.39
CA ALA A 632 -50.58 50.53 38.15
C ALA A 632 -51.40 51.79 38.44
N LYS A 633 -51.54 52.67 37.44
CA LYS A 633 -52.32 53.91 37.55
C LYS A 633 -53.66 53.78 36.84
N PHE A 634 -54.70 54.39 37.38
CA PHE A 634 -55.97 54.53 36.65
C PHE A 634 -56.55 55.94 36.78
N THR A 635 -57.15 56.44 35.70
CA THR A 635 -57.82 57.75 35.70
C THR A 635 -59.32 57.58 35.83
N VAL A 636 -59.91 58.10 36.91
CA VAL A 636 -61.35 58.27 37.06
C VAL A 636 -61.76 59.56 36.36
N LYS A 637 -62.31 59.43 35.16
CA LYS A 637 -62.77 60.55 34.33
C LYS A 637 -64.23 60.86 34.59
N LYS A 638 -64.62 62.13 34.44
CA LYS A 638 -66.05 62.48 34.37
C LYS A 638 -66.63 61.94 33.07
N ALA A 639 -67.86 61.42 33.09
CA ALA A 639 -68.61 61.19 31.85
C ALA A 639 -68.67 62.48 31.02
N ASP A 640 -68.44 62.36 29.72
CA ASP A 640 -68.65 63.45 28.77
C ASP A 640 -70.10 63.96 28.87
N PRO A 641 -70.35 65.27 28.71
CA PRO A 641 -71.71 65.78 28.70
C PRO A 641 -72.47 65.12 27.55
N ALA A 642 -73.53 64.38 27.89
CA ALA A 642 -74.33 63.65 26.92
C ALA A 642 -74.74 64.60 25.78
N SER A 643 -74.26 64.31 24.56
CA SER A 643 -74.59 65.12 23.38
C SER A 643 -76.11 65.19 23.27
N PRO A 644 -76.70 66.40 23.26
CA PRO A 644 -78.14 66.54 23.45
C PRO A 644 -78.87 65.86 22.30
N GLN A 645 -79.64 64.83 22.61
CA GLN A 645 -80.63 64.31 21.67
C GLN A 645 -81.68 65.41 21.45
N THR A 646 -81.52 66.14 20.35
CA THR A 646 -82.52 67.06 19.83
C THR A 646 -83.70 66.26 19.32
N GLY A 647 -84.60 65.89 20.24
CA GLY A 647 -85.87 65.28 19.90
C GLY A 647 -86.76 66.29 19.18
N GLU A 648 -86.83 66.19 17.85
CA GLU A 648 -87.87 66.84 17.06
C GLU A 648 -88.92 65.80 16.63
N TYR A 649 -90.19 66.18 16.73
CA TYR A 649 -91.31 65.24 16.75
C TYR A 649 -91.90 65.06 15.35
N ALA A 650 -91.67 63.90 14.72
CA ALA A 650 -92.34 63.53 13.47
C ALA A 650 -92.61 62.01 13.40
N GLY A 651 -93.88 61.64 13.48
CA GLY A 651 -94.39 60.34 13.04
C GLY A 651 -95.60 60.53 12.12
N PRO A 652 -96.33 59.46 11.73
CA PRO A 652 -96.07 58.05 12.05
C PRO A 652 -96.14 57.10 10.82
N ALA A 653 -95.13 56.26 10.60
CA ALA A 653 -95.22 55.13 9.67
C ALA A 653 -94.21 54.00 9.99
N VAL A 654 -94.70 52.75 9.99
CA VAL A 654 -94.00 51.48 9.66
C VAL A 654 -92.56 51.31 10.18
N LEU A 655 -92.22 50.57 11.26
CA LEU A 655 -92.56 49.18 11.68
C LEU A 655 -91.89 48.07 10.84
N ALA A 656 -91.15 47.17 11.52
CA ALA A 656 -90.35 46.04 10.99
C ALA A 656 -89.11 46.45 10.15
N ALA A 657 -87.99 45.73 10.13
CA ALA A 657 -87.54 44.51 10.83
C ALA A 657 -86.08 44.73 11.31
N ALA A 658 -85.68 44.39 12.54
CA ALA A 658 -85.29 43.05 13.01
C ALA A 658 -84.11 42.40 12.24
N THR A 659 -82.93 42.46 12.89
CA THR A 659 -81.86 41.43 12.98
C THR A 659 -81.61 40.44 11.83
N LEU A 660 -80.39 40.48 11.27
CA LEU A 660 -79.47 39.35 10.98
C LEU A 660 -78.10 39.99 10.61
N LEU A 661 -77.03 39.87 11.39
CA LEU A 661 -76.03 38.78 11.50
C LEU A 661 -75.05 38.61 10.31
N MET A 662 -73.78 38.90 10.64
CA MET A 662 -72.55 38.16 10.30
C MET A 662 -71.73 38.41 9.01
N THR A 663 -70.43 38.59 9.27
CA THR A 663 -69.22 38.20 8.50
C THR A 663 -68.87 38.84 7.15
N GLY A 664 -67.66 39.43 7.10
CA GLY A 664 -66.67 39.07 6.06
C GLY A 664 -65.89 40.19 5.35
N GLY A 665 -64.59 40.33 5.65
CA GLY A 665 -63.58 40.45 4.58
C GLY A 665 -62.94 41.82 4.21
N ALA A 666 -61.89 42.19 4.96
CA ALA A 666 -60.60 42.70 4.45
C ALA A 666 -60.52 44.04 3.65
N VAL A 667 -59.33 44.27 3.05
CA VAL A 667 -58.81 45.44 2.28
C VAL A 667 -58.70 46.76 3.08
N LEU A 668 -57.64 47.60 3.02
CA LEU A 668 -56.49 47.87 2.12
C LEU A 668 -55.22 48.19 2.96
N ALA A 669 -53.97 48.14 2.50
CA ALA A 669 -53.34 47.53 1.32
C ALA A 669 -51.80 47.50 1.48
N LEU A 670 -51.13 46.56 0.79
CA LEU A 670 -49.69 46.59 0.48
C LEU A 670 -49.49 46.65 -1.05
N LYS A 671 -48.36 47.17 -1.54
CA LYS A 671 -48.15 47.45 -2.97
C LYS A 671 -46.76 47.06 -3.47
N ALA A 672 -46.72 46.08 -4.38
CA ALA A 672 -45.54 45.53 -5.08
C ALA A 672 -44.54 44.78 -4.15
N ARG A 673 -43.69 43.87 -4.65
CA ARG A 673 -43.24 43.64 -6.04
C ARG A 673 -43.09 42.13 -6.37
N LYS A 674 -43.06 41.81 -7.67
CA LYS A 674 -43.03 40.45 -8.25
C LYS A 674 -41.60 39.88 -8.38
N ARG A 675 -41.49 38.54 -8.54
CA ARG A 675 -40.33 37.68 -8.94
C ARG A 675 -39.71 36.85 -7.80
N GLU A 676 -39.23 35.62 -8.03
CA GLU A 676 -39.52 34.57 -9.03
C GLU A 676 -38.97 33.23 -8.49
N GLU A 677 -39.36 32.09 -9.06
CA GLU A 677 -38.76 30.78 -8.72
C GLU A 677 -37.44 30.55 -9.48
N VAL A 678 -36.38 30.20 -8.75
CA VAL A 678 -35.43 29.10 -9.03
C VAL A 678 -35.05 28.51 -7.68
#